data_AF-A0AAV7Z329-F1
#
_entry.id   AF-A0AAV7Z329-F1
#
_cell.length_a   1.000
_cell.length_b   1.000
_cell.length_c   1.000
_cell.angle_alpha   90.00
_cell.angle_beta   90.00
_cell.angle_gamma   90.00
#
_symmetry.space_group_name_H-M   'P 1'
#
loop_
_entity.id
_entity.type
_entity.pdbx_description
1 polymer ?
#
loop_
_entity_poly.entity_id
_entity_poly.type
_entity_poly.pdbx_seq_one_letter_code
_entity_poly.pdbx_strand_id
1 'polypeptide(L)'
;MEFSSESDFDSSSSNSDEEAQKVILETLQKLNRSDELSSEIDEDEFDAQLDGIQSSTSFKKKVLILTKQNKNKKENTQENEEKQENEKKQENEKKQEQKENSNKEKEKETKKETKNLERKDSQIGDWVVVKDEKTRKPTIVLHSKSNNKEYFKGTTQCLTYGKLKIVFLEGEKIEMKSLNVTFGYKLPQNKIQPILGKLYLTNYRLFFVPNEIEIFDNYDTVLNPEITLGTILRIEKFGHQSTGRGNFSYGIEIYSKDFRFYKFYFLKKNHSRRDIYRSLHVKAFPPSIELSFSYLHKSNKQVVDSGWSIYDPEGEFKRQGLPNRNWSLSKINSKYQICSTYPRLLVFPKMLTNEEIIIVSRYRSKGRLPTLTWIHPKTGATITRCSQPRVGITQRSCEEDQKMLNSIFRSNPEGTKLFIMDCRPKKNAMANRAKGAGYEMLVDYPNCDLTFLGIDNIHVMRESLNRIRNLCFQSLVDDKKWLSGLENTGWFSHMEKIIRSSVTIAKLIENDSQSVLVHCSDGWDRTAQICGLSQLFLDPYFRTIEGFEVLIEKDWLSFGHKFHQRIGQANSDYGNSQRSPVFLQWVDSVYQCILQDPTAYEFNENFLIFILENLFSLRFGTFLFNNIQERQKRKLSKYTYSLWTYVNQNTKEFTNKNYRKRLTPIYPEYAIRNFIFWDNYYIKHLIPHELKKKKSSRQLDQDFFEIELETYERLRNEEYELIRERERLERELDRYEKRKKQLKKKISLNKAKKNSKK
;
A
#
# COMPACT_ATOMS: atom_id res chain seq x y z
N MET A 1 18.62 -22.26 -58.89
CA MET A 1 19.30 -23.56 -58.80
C MET A 1 18.47 -24.41 -57.88
N GLU A 2 18.02 -25.56 -58.35
CA GLU A 2 17.39 -26.57 -57.50
C GLU A 2 18.48 -27.31 -56.72
N PHE A 3 18.16 -27.79 -55.52
CA PHE A 3 18.39 -29.20 -55.18
C PHE A 3 17.50 -29.59 -54.00
N SER A 4 17.07 -30.85 -53.99
CA SER A 4 16.19 -31.43 -52.98
C SER A 4 16.98 -32.12 -51.86
N SER A 5 16.36 -32.22 -50.69
CA SER A 5 16.63 -33.29 -49.73
C SER A 5 15.39 -33.53 -48.86
N GLU A 6 14.61 -34.54 -49.20
CA GLU A 6 13.69 -35.15 -48.23
C GLU A 6 14.50 -35.92 -47.20
N SER A 7 14.00 -36.01 -45.96
CA SER A 7 14.46 -36.97 -44.96
C SER A 7 13.28 -37.36 -44.08
N ASP A 8 12.85 -38.60 -44.17
CA ASP A 8 11.65 -39.10 -43.50
C ASP A 8 11.69 -38.92 -41.98
N PHE A 9 10.52 -38.61 -41.41
CA PHE A 9 10.29 -38.72 -39.97
C PHE A 9 9.03 -39.53 -39.67
N ASP A 10 9.08 -40.78 -40.13
CA ASP A 10 8.56 -41.97 -39.46
C ASP A 10 7.20 -41.84 -38.74
N SER A 11 6.11 -42.09 -39.49
CA SER A 11 4.75 -42.09 -38.98
C SER A 11 4.35 -43.35 -38.18
N SER A 12 5.31 -44.09 -37.61
CA SER A 12 5.04 -45.37 -36.91
C SER A 12 4.60 -45.24 -35.45
N SER A 13 4.87 -44.12 -34.78
CA SER A 13 4.68 -44.03 -33.31
C SER A 13 3.22 -43.98 -32.87
N SER A 14 2.31 -43.42 -33.68
CA SER A 14 0.91 -43.14 -33.29
C SER A 14 0.10 -44.41 -33.03
N ASN A 15 0.18 -45.39 -33.92
CA ASN A 15 -0.66 -46.60 -33.83
C ASN A 15 -0.34 -47.44 -32.59
N SER A 16 0.93 -47.40 -32.14
CA SER A 16 1.40 -48.23 -31.01
C SER A 16 0.77 -47.88 -29.66
N ASP A 17 0.44 -46.60 -29.40
CA ASP A 17 -0.19 -46.17 -28.15
C ASP A 17 -1.74 -46.27 -28.19
N GLU A 18 -2.38 -46.32 -29.37
CA GLU A 18 -3.82 -46.64 -29.49
C GLU A 18 -4.09 -48.14 -29.30
N GLU A 19 -3.30 -49.00 -29.95
CA GLU A 19 -3.42 -50.47 -29.83
C GLU A 19 -3.21 -50.91 -28.36
N ALA A 20 -2.23 -50.31 -27.67
CA ALA A 20 -1.98 -50.55 -26.25
C ALA A 20 -3.14 -50.09 -25.35
N GLN A 21 -3.75 -48.93 -25.62
CA GLN A 21 -4.93 -48.46 -24.88
C GLN A 21 -6.14 -49.38 -25.08
N LYS A 22 -6.35 -49.88 -26.30
CA LYS A 22 -7.42 -50.82 -26.65
C LYS A 22 -7.29 -52.14 -25.88
N VAL A 23 -6.10 -52.75 -25.86
CA VAL A 23 -5.82 -53.98 -25.08
C VAL A 23 -6.04 -53.76 -23.58
N ILE A 24 -5.65 -52.61 -23.03
CA ILE A 24 -5.92 -52.26 -21.62
C ILE A 24 -7.43 -52.13 -21.36
N LEU A 25 -8.19 -51.50 -22.26
CA LEU A 25 -9.64 -51.36 -22.13
C LEU A 25 -10.36 -52.71 -22.17
N GLU A 26 -10.00 -53.59 -23.11
CA GLU A 26 -10.56 -54.94 -23.22
C GLU A 26 -10.21 -55.81 -22.00
N THR A 27 -8.99 -55.68 -21.47
CA THR A 27 -8.56 -56.39 -20.24
C THR A 27 -9.36 -55.90 -19.02
N LEU A 28 -9.60 -54.59 -18.89
CA LEU A 28 -10.44 -54.02 -17.84
C LEU A 28 -11.92 -54.42 -17.98
N GLN A 29 -12.42 -54.58 -19.21
CA GLN A 29 -13.77 -55.10 -19.46
C GLN A 29 -13.89 -56.60 -19.10
N LYS A 30 -12.87 -57.41 -19.37
CA LYS A 30 -12.81 -58.82 -18.91
C LYS A 30 -12.78 -58.91 -17.37
N LEU A 31 -11.97 -58.07 -16.71
CA LEU A 31 -11.88 -58.01 -15.24
C LEU A 31 -13.15 -57.44 -14.56
N ASN A 32 -14.02 -56.73 -15.28
CA ASN A 32 -15.35 -56.36 -14.79
C ASN A 32 -16.41 -57.47 -14.99
N ARG A 33 -16.13 -58.51 -15.78
CA ARG A 33 -16.99 -59.71 -15.91
C ARG A 33 -16.67 -60.79 -14.88
N SER A 34 -15.47 -60.79 -14.29
CA SER A 34 -15.06 -61.78 -13.29
C SER A 34 -15.67 -61.61 -11.89
N ASP A 35 -16.55 -60.62 -11.66
CA ASP A 35 -17.31 -60.54 -10.40
C ASP A 35 -18.43 -61.63 -10.32
N GLU A 36 -18.74 -62.36 -11.40
CA GLU A 36 -19.77 -63.43 -11.43
C GLU A 36 -19.23 -64.88 -11.35
N LEU A 37 -17.91 -65.10 -11.50
CA LEU A 37 -17.29 -66.43 -11.45
C LEU A 37 -16.28 -66.52 -10.30
N SER A 38 -16.76 -66.95 -9.13
CA SER A 38 -15.99 -66.94 -7.86
C SER A 38 -15.51 -68.32 -7.37
N SER A 39 -15.53 -69.34 -8.22
CA SER A 39 -15.19 -70.74 -7.87
C SER A 39 -13.86 -71.24 -8.43
N GLU A 40 -13.40 -70.74 -9.58
CA GLU A 40 -12.24 -71.26 -10.31
C GLU A 40 -11.35 -70.12 -10.82
N ILE A 41 -10.38 -69.72 -9.98
CA ILE A 41 -9.18 -68.95 -10.37
C ILE A 41 -8.04 -69.51 -9.52
N ASP A 42 -6.96 -69.97 -10.15
CA ASP A 42 -5.79 -70.50 -9.44
C ASP A 42 -4.94 -69.36 -8.85
N GLU A 43 -4.31 -69.55 -7.67
CA GLU A 43 -3.41 -68.53 -7.09
C GLU A 43 -2.19 -68.32 -8.04
N ASP A 44 -1.72 -69.38 -8.73
CA ASP A 44 -0.57 -69.31 -9.66
C ASP A 44 -0.89 -68.63 -11.01
N GLU A 45 -2.09 -68.82 -11.59
CA GLU A 45 -2.46 -68.12 -12.84
C GLU A 45 -2.65 -66.62 -12.60
N PHE A 46 -3.22 -66.25 -11.45
CA PHE A 46 -3.41 -64.85 -11.06
C PHE A 46 -2.08 -64.12 -10.84
N ASP A 47 -1.11 -64.75 -10.16
CA ASP A 47 0.21 -64.15 -9.95
C ASP A 47 1.04 -64.15 -11.26
N ALA A 48 0.89 -65.13 -12.16
CA ALA A 48 1.48 -65.09 -13.50
C ALA A 48 0.96 -63.92 -14.35
N GLN A 49 -0.33 -63.61 -14.29
CA GLN A 49 -0.90 -62.42 -14.94
C GLN A 49 -0.40 -61.12 -14.29
N LEU A 50 -0.19 -61.10 -12.96
CA LEU A 50 0.44 -59.96 -12.28
C LEU A 50 1.89 -59.72 -12.72
N ASP A 51 2.68 -60.77 -12.89
CA ASP A 51 4.07 -60.64 -13.33
C ASP A 51 4.19 -60.34 -14.83
N GLY A 52 3.22 -60.72 -15.66
CA GLY A 52 3.04 -60.14 -17.00
C GLY A 52 2.87 -58.62 -16.98
N ILE A 53 2.11 -58.09 -16.01
CA ILE A 53 1.91 -56.64 -15.82
C ILE A 53 3.17 -55.96 -15.24
N GLN A 54 3.93 -56.62 -14.36
CA GLN A 54 5.19 -56.07 -13.82
C GLN A 54 6.38 -56.15 -14.80
N SER A 55 6.40 -57.16 -15.67
CA SER A 55 7.44 -57.38 -16.70
C SER A 55 7.19 -56.58 -17.99
N SER A 56 6.03 -55.94 -18.14
CA SER A 56 5.76 -54.99 -19.23
C SER A 56 6.78 -53.84 -19.24
N THR A 57 7.82 -54.03 -20.04
CA THR A 57 8.95 -53.09 -20.23
C THR A 57 8.56 -51.79 -20.96
N SER A 58 7.29 -51.42 -20.99
CA SER A 58 6.84 -50.09 -21.39
C SER A 58 6.98 -49.07 -20.25
N PHE A 59 6.46 -49.34 -19.04
CA PHE A 59 6.30 -48.30 -18.01
C PHE A 59 7.63 -47.81 -17.41
N LYS A 60 8.47 -48.72 -16.88
CA LYS A 60 9.81 -48.36 -16.37
C LYS A 60 10.72 -47.78 -17.47
N LYS A 61 10.50 -48.17 -18.73
CA LYS A 61 11.32 -47.75 -19.87
C LYS A 61 10.89 -46.38 -20.40
N LYS A 62 9.59 -46.08 -20.54
CA LYS A 62 9.06 -44.72 -20.79
C LYS A 62 9.52 -43.76 -19.66
N VAL A 63 9.46 -44.15 -18.38
CA VAL A 63 9.99 -43.33 -17.27
C VAL A 63 11.51 -43.10 -17.39
N LEU A 64 12.30 -44.12 -17.69
CA LEU A 64 13.76 -43.99 -17.84
C LEU A 64 14.14 -43.17 -19.10
N ILE A 65 13.37 -43.29 -20.19
CA ILE A 65 13.54 -42.51 -21.42
C ILE A 65 13.20 -41.05 -21.18
N LEU A 66 12.08 -40.73 -20.53
CA LEU A 66 11.72 -39.36 -20.14
C LEU A 66 12.77 -38.74 -19.21
N THR A 67 13.31 -39.53 -18.27
CA THR A 67 14.38 -39.09 -17.37
C THR A 67 15.69 -38.82 -18.14
N LYS A 68 16.04 -39.66 -19.12
CA LYS A 68 17.20 -39.44 -20.00
C LYS A 68 16.99 -38.25 -20.94
N GLN A 69 15.82 -38.10 -21.57
CA GLN A 69 15.52 -36.97 -22.45
C GLN A 69 15.59 -35.63 -21.71
N ASN A 70 15.13 -35.57 -20.46
CA ASN A 70 15.31 -34.38 -19.60
C ASN A 70 16.77 -34.18 -19.12
N LYS A 71 17.61 -35.22 -19.10
CA LYS A 71 19.04 -35.10 -18.78
C LYS A 71 19.83 -34.60 -20.00
N ASN A 72 19.68 -35.26 -21.15
CA ASN A 72 20.29 -34.85 -22.42
C ASN A 72 19.85 -33.43 -22.85
N LYS A 73 18.59 -33.03 -22.63
CA LYS A 73 18.17 -31.63 -22.88
C LYS A 73 18.85 -30.61 -21.95
N LYS A 74 19.21 -30.98 -20.72
CA LYS A 74 19.99 -30.09 -19.84
C LYS A 74 21.47 -30.07 -20.22
N GLU A 75 22.03 -31.21 -20.60
CA GLU A 75 23.43 -31.34 -21.02
C GLU A 75 23.70 -30.55 -22.32
N ASN A 76 22.81 -30.62 -23.31
CA ASN A 76 22.89 -29.78 -24.52
C ASN A 76 22.71 -28.27 -24.26
N THR A 77 22.03 -27.86 -23.17
CA THR A 77 22.00 -26.46 -22.76
C THR A 77 23.30 -26.07 -22.07
N GLN A 78 23.82 -26.92 -21.17
CA GLN A 78 25.10 -26.70 -20.50
C GLN A 78 26.27 -26.60 -21.47
N GLU A 79 26.36 -27.38 -22.55
CA GLU A 79 27.45 -27.23 -23.53
C GLU A 79 27.44 -25.87 -24.26
N ASN A 80 26.28 -25.21 -24.37
CA ASN A 80 26.16 -23.88 -24.95
C ASN A 80 26.40 -22.78 -23.89
N GLU A 81 25.99 -23.01 -22.65
CA GLU A 81 26.30 -22.12 -21.52
C GLU A 81 27.80 -22.15 -21.18
N GLU A 82 28.47 -23.31 -21.16
CA GLU A 82 29.91 -23.43 -20.92
C GLU A 82 30.76 -22.75 -22.00
N LYS A 83 30.31 -22.73 -23.27
CA LYS A 83 30.98 -21.95 -24.31
C LYS A 83 30.94 -20.45 -24.00
N GLN A 84 29.76 -19.91 -23.66
CA GLN A 84 29.64 -18.50 -23.26
C GLN A 84 30.30 -18.21 -21.90
N GLU A 85 30.35 -19.16 -20.98
CA GLU A 85 30.99 -18.98 -19.67
C GLU A 85 32.51 -19.01 -19.78
N ASN A 86 33.09 -19.80 -20.70
CA ASN A 86 34.53 -19.80 -20.95
C ASN A 86 35.00 -18.49 -21.60
N GLU A 87 34.23 -17.91 -22.52
CA GLU A 87 34.47 -16.54 -23.03
C GLU A 87 34.41 -15.51 -21.88
N LYS A 88 33.40 -15.60 -21.01
CA LYS A 88 33.26 -14.73 -19.84
C LYS A 88 34.32 -14.97 -18.75
N LYS A 89 34.91 -16.17 -18.64
CA LYS A 89 36.01 -16.46 -17.70
C LYS A 89 37.28 -15.74 -18.14
N GLN A 90 37.66 -15.84 -19.41
CA GLN A 90 38.83 -15.10 -19.95
C GLN A 90 38.67 -13.57 -19.82
N GLU A 91 37.44 -13.05 -19.82
CA GLU A 91 37.16 -11.63 -19.58
C GLU A 91 37.10 -11.24 -18.09
N ASN A 92 36.88 -12.19 -17.19
CA ASN A 92 36.79 -11.97 -15.74
C ASN A 92 38.09 -12.25 -14.98
N GLU A 93 38.94 -13.18 -15.43
CA GLU A 93 40.26 -13.42 -14.83
C GLU A 93 41.11 -12.14 -14.85
N LYS A 94 41.10 -11.43 -16.00
CA LYS A 94 41.71 -10.09 -16.17
C LYS A 94 41.13 -9.00 -15.25
N LYS A 95 39.95 -9.22 -14.66
CA LYS A 95 39.29 -8.32 -13.69
C LYS A 95 39.44 -8.83 -12.24
N GLN A 96 39.90 -10.06 -12.05
CA GLN A 96 40.07 -10.69 -10.74
C GLN A 96 41.48 -10.41 -10.18
N GLU A 97 42.52 -10.41 -11.01
CA GLU A 97 43.87 -9.92 -10.64
C GLU A 97 43.84 -8.50 -10.06
N GLN A 98 42.94 -7.64 -10.55
CA GLN A 98 42.74 -6.28 -10.04
C GLN A 98 42.00 -6.20 -8.68
N LYS A 99 41.33 -7.28 -8.24
CA LYS A 99 40.53 -7.32 -7.01
C LYS A 99 41.20 -8.04 -5.84
N GLU A 100 42.08 -9.02 -6.08
CA GLU A 100 42.71 -9.77 -4.99
C GLU A 100 43.66 -8.91 -4.12
N ASN A 101 44.19 -7.82 -4.68
CA ASN A 101 44.92 -6.80 -3.93
C ASN A 101 44.05 -5.97 -2.96
N SER A 102 42.70 -6.02 -3.03
CA SER A 102 41.80 -5.19 -2.23
C SER A 102 41.16 -5.90 -1.02
N ASN A 103 41.10 -7.24 -1.01
CA ASN A 103 40.33 -7.98 0.00
C ASN A 103 41.16 -8.51 1.20
N LYS A 104 42.50 -8.52 1.12
CA LYS A 104 43.37 -9.07 2.18
C LYS A 104 43.34 -8.29 3.52
N GLU A 105 42.70 -7.13 3.56
CA GLU A 105 42.56 -6.32 4.80
C GLU A 105 41.30 -6.62 5.62
N LYS A 106 40.25 -7.25 5.05
CA LYS A 106 38.90 -7.27 5.67
C LYS A 106 38.53 -8.53 6.45
N GLU A 107 39.33 -9.60 6.40
CA GLU A 107 39.02 -10.87 7.10
C GLU A 107 39.44 -10.94 8.58
N LYS A 108 39.91 -9.82 9.19
CA LYS A 108 40.44 -9.83 10.56
C LYS A 108 39.46 -9.51 11.69
N GLU A 109 38.27 -8.96 11.43
CA GLU A 109 37.39 -8.47 12.51
C GLU A 109 36.20 -9.38 12.87
N THR A 110 35.65 -10.16 11.93
CA THR A 110 34.38 -10.91 12.13
C THR A 110 34.55 -12.34 12.68
N LYS A 111 35.43 -12.52 13.67
CA LYS A 111 35.60 -13.77 14.44
C LYS A 111 35.45 -13.60 15.96
N LYS A 112 34.39 -12.91 16.39
CA LYS A 112 33.81 -12.95 17.74
C LYS A 112 32.28 -12.97 17.66
N GLU A 113 31.64 -13.34 18.76
CA GLU A 113 30.17 -13.36 18.96
C GLU A 113 29.37 -14.36 18.09
N THR A 114 29.50 -15.65 18.41
CA THR A 114 28.41 -16.62 18.14
C THR A 114 28.50 -17.84 19.07
N LYS A 115 27.78 -17.83 20.20
CA LYS A 115 27.41 -19.01 21.02
C LYS A 115 26.37 -18.65 22.08
N ASN A 116 25.58 -19.66 22.48
CA ASN A 116 24.54 -19.66 23.54
C ASN A 116 23.26 -18.88 23.16
N LEU A 117 22.06 -19.46 22.99
CA LEU A 117 21.43 -20.58 23.71
C LEU A 117 20.26 -21.19 22.91
N GLU A 118 20.17 -22.52 22.92
CA GLU A 118 18.90 -23.24 22.75
C GLU A 118 18.67 -24.17 23.95
N ARG A 119 17.44 -24.24 24.46
CA ARG A 119 16.61 -25.48 24.48
C ARG A 119 15.34 -25.33 25.32
N LYS A 120 14.25 -25.86 24.76
CA LYS A 120 13.02 -26.32 25.43
C LYS A 120 12.14 -25.23 26.11
N ASP A 121 10.83 -25.43 26.29
CA ASP A 121 10.04 -26.66 26.07
C ASP A 121 8.70 -26.45 25.30
N SER A 122 7.92 -27.53 25.22
CA SER A 122 6.49 -27.58 24.81
C SER A 122 5.57 -27.27 26.01
N GLN A 123 4.25 -27.13 25.94
CA GLN A 123 3.21 -27.44 24.94
C GLN A 123 2.15 -26.29 24.91
N ILE A 124 1.08 -26.45 24.12
CA ILE A 124 -0.35 -26.26 24.47
C ILE A 124 -1.17 -26.21 23.17
N GLY A 125 -2.37 -26.77 23.20
CA GLY A 125 -3.37 -26.61 22.16
C GLY A 125 -4.74 -26.26 22.74
N ASP A 126 -5.48 -25.51 21.94
CA ASP A 126 -6.91 -25.26 22.00
C ASP A 126 -7.48 -24.37 23.14
N TRP A 127 -8.63 -23.72 22.88
CA TRP A 127 -8.98 -22.41 23.44
C TRP A 127 -10.45 -22.32 23.91
N VAL A 128 -10.72 -21.47 24.91
CA VAL A 128 -12.05 -21.17 25.50
C VAL A 128 -12.15 -19.68 25.86
N VAL A 129 -13.36 -19.11 25.93
CA VAL A 129 -13.58 -17.75 26.48
C VAL A 129 -13.57 -17.80 28.01
N VAL A 130 -12.53 -17.21 28.63
CA VAL A 130 -12.35 -17.18 30.09
C VAL A 130 -12.30 -15.73 30.58
N LYS A 131 -12.87 -15.46 31.76
CA LYS A 131 -12.72 -14.18 32.46
C LYS A 131 -11.44 -14.21 33.29
N ASP A 132 -10.57 -13.22 33.12
CA ASP A 132 -9.46 -13.00 34.04
C ASP A 132 -10.01 -12.57 35.42
N GLU A 133 -9.84 -13.42 36.43
CA GLU A 133 -10.36 -13.18 37.78
C GLU A 133 -9.66 -12.03 38.53
N LYS A 134 -8.44 -11.66 38.11
CA LYS A 134 -7.67 -10.54 38.70
C LYS A 134 -7.90 -9.22 37.97
N THR A 135 -8.26 -9.21 36.68
CA THR A 135 -8.42 -7.96 35.89
C THR A 135 -9.82 -7.72 35.30
N ARG A 136 -10.73 -8.71 35.35
CA ARG A 136 -12.11 -8.66 34.79
C ARG A 136 -12.21 -8.26 33.30
N LYS A 137 -11.12 -8.34 32.53
CA LYS A 137 -11.13 -8.03 31.08
C LYS A 137 -11.43 -9.29 30.25
N PRO A 138 -12.25 -9.17 29.18
CA PRO A 138 -12.47 -10.28 28.25
C PRO A 138 -11.24 -10.47 27.35
N THR A 139 -10.73 -11.70 27.29
CA THR A 139 -9.67 -12.11 26.35
C THR A 139 -10.21 -13.19 25.44
N ILE A 140 -10.07 -13.03 24.12
CA ILE A 140 -10.55 -14.00 23.13
C ILE A 140 -9.39 -14.90 22.72
N VAL A 141 -9.62 -16.21 22.74
CA VAL A 141 -8.63 -17.23 22.44
C VAL A 141 -9.24 -18.23 21.44
N LEU A 142 -8.43 -18.62 20.44
CA LEU A 142 -8.67 -19.52 19.28
C LEU A 142 -7.92 -21.02 19.06
N HIS A 143 -8.96 -21.37 18.13
CA HIS A 143 -9.56 -22.66 17.66
C HIS A 143 -9.62 -22.83 16.15
N SER A 144 -8.99 -23.92 15.69
CA SER A 144 -9.25 -24.57 14.41
C SER A 144 -8.57 -25.96 14.39
N LYS A 145 -9.32 -27.05 14.46
CA LYS A 145 -8.79 -28.38 14.12
C LYS A 145 -8.67 -28.52 12.60
N SER A 146 -7.46 -28.35 12.07
CA SER A 146 -7.10 -28.78 10.71
C SER A 146 -5.61 -29.12 10.63
N ASN A 147 -5.32 -30.39 10.32
CA ASN A 147 -3.94 -30.88 10.19
C ASN A 147 -3.34 -30.38 8.87
N ASN A 148 -2.57 -29.30 8.95
CA ASN A 148 -1.36 -28.98 8.16
C ASN A 148 -0.93 -27.54 8.48
N LYS A 149 -0.34 -27.35 9.67
CA LYS A 149 0.23 -26.07 10.11
C LYS A 149 1.61 -26.29 10.71
N GLU A 150 2.64 -25.94 9.94
CA GLU A 150 3.98 -25.69 10.47
C GLU A 150 3.92 -24.41 11.31
N TYR A 151 4.07 -24.54 12.63
CA TYR A 151 4.18 -23.39 13.52
C TYR A 151 5.62 -22.89 13.56
N PHE A 152 5.90 -21.82 12.81
CA PHE A 152 7.22 -21.17 12.80
C PHE A 152 7.52 -20.50 14.15
N LYS A 153 8.10 -21.26 15.09
CA LYS A 153 8.86 -20.71 16.23
C LYS A 153 10.25 -20.28 15.72
N GLY A 154 10.59 -19.01 15.89
CA GLY A 154 11.97 -18.52 15.67
C GLY A 154 12.05 -17.20 14.89
N THR A 155 12.45 -16.15 15.60
CA THR A 155 13.50 -15.13 15.31
C THR A 155 14.06 -14.83 13.89
N THR A 156 13.57 -15.37 12.78
CA THR A 156 13.98 -14.90 11.44
C THR A 156 13.48 -13.47 11.18
N GLN A 157 14.39 -12.49 11.27
CA GLN A 157 14.15 -11.10 10.84
C GLN A 157 13.94 -10.96 9.32
N CYS A 158 14.20 -12.01 8.54
CA CYS A 158 13.87 -12.08 7.13
C CYS A 158 13.53 -13.50 6.68
N LEU A 159 12.66 -13.62 5.68
CA LEU A 159 12.57 -14.83 4.86
C LEU A 159 13.54 -14.70 3.68
N THR A 160 14.12 -15.82 3.25
CA THR A 160 14.93 -15.89 2.03
C THR A 160 14.41 -17.02 1.15
N TYR A 161 14.26 -16.76 -0.15
CA TYR A 161 13.78 -17.69 -1.17
C TYR A 161 14.60 -17.50 -2.44
N GLY A 162 15.62 -18.35 -2.66
CA GLY A 162 16.64 -18.10 -3.68
C GLY A 162 17.33 -16.75 -3.43
N LYS A 163 17.41 -15.89 -4.45
CA LYS A 163 17.94 -14.52 -4.33
C LYS A 163 16.98 -13.55 -3.60
N LEU A 164 15.68 -13.87 -3.47
CA LEU A 164 14.68 -12.99 -2.86
C LEU A 164 14.80 -12.96 -1.33
N LYS A 165 15.06 -11.78 -0.75
CA LYS A 165 15.13 -11.57 0.71
C LYS A 165 14.05 -10.59 1.18
N ILE A 166 13.09 -11.08 1.97
CA ILE A 166 11.98 -10.31 2.52
C ILE A 166 12.28 -10.00 3.99
N VAL A 167 12.69 -8.77 4.29
CA VAL A 167 13.01 -8.32 5.66
C VAL A 167 11.74 -7.90 6.38
N PHE A 168 11.50 -8.42 7.58
CA PHE A 168 10.37 -8.07 8.45
C PHE A 168 10.65 -6.84 9.30
N LEU A 169 9.62 -6.02 9.53
CA LEU A 169 9.70 -4.89 10.45
C LEU A 169 9.71 -5.36 11.92
N GLU A 170 10.16 -4.51 12.83
CA GLU A 170 10.11 -4.80 14.26
C GLU A 170 8.66 -5.03 14.71
N GLY A 171 8.38 -6.15 15.38
CA GLY A 171 7.02 -6.56 15.75
C GLY A 171 6.19 -7.19 14.62
N GLU A 172 6.69 -7.25 13.38
CA GLU A 172 6.03 -7.95 12.28
C GLU A 172 6.18 -9.47 12.42
N LYS A 173 5.08 -10.21 12.19
CA LYS A 173 5.00 -11.67 12.34
C LYS A 173 4.08 -12.27 11.29
N ILE A 174 4.44 -13.43 10.75
CA ILE A 174 3.58 -14.21 9.86
C ILE A 174 2.38 -14.75 10.65
N GLU A 175 1.17 -14.43 10.19
CA GLU A 175 -0.11 -14.82 10.78
C GLU A 175 -0.77 -15.95 9.99
N MET A 176 -0.56 -15.98 8.66
CA MET A 176 -1.10 -17.02 7.78
C MET A 176 -0.26 -17.19 6.51
N LYS A 177 -0.27 -18.41 5.97
CA LYS A 177 0.34 -18.81 4.69
C LYS A 177 -0.73 -19.54 3.87
N SER A 178 -0.78 -19.30 2.57
CA SER A 178 -1.61 -20.04 1.61
C SER A 178 -0.73 -20.55 0.48
N LEU A 179 -0.71 -21.88 0.32
CA LEU A 179 0.00 -22.56 -0.77
C LEU A 179 -0.86 -22.57 -2.04
N ASN A 180 -0.20 -22.72 -3.19
CA ASN A 180 -0.81 -22.90 -4.51
C ASN A 180 -1.84 -21.80 -4.83
N VAL A 181 -1.44 -20.56 -4.55
CA VAL A 181 -2.16 -19.34 -4.94
C VAL A 181 -1.57 -18.86 -6.25
N THR A 182 -2.41 -18.43 -7.18
CA THR A 182 -1.93 -17.83 -8.43
C THR A 182 -2.16 -16.33 -8.40
N PHE A 183 -1.10 -15.55 -8.52
CA PHE A 183 -1.22 -14.11 -8.76
C PHE A 183 -1.55 -13.87 -10.24
N GLY A 184 -2.58 -13.05 -10.49
CA GLY A 184 -2.93 -12.59 -11.82
C GLY A 184 -2.27 -11.25 -12.10
N TYR A 185 -1.08 -11.28 -12.70
CA TYR A 185 -0.46 -10.06 -13.21
C TYR A 185 -1.14 -9.67 -14.54
N LYS A 186 -1.37 -8.37 -14.76
CA LYS A 186 -2.03 -7.85 -15.97
C LYS A 186 -1.01 -7.09 -16.82
N LEU A 187 -0.73 -7.61 -18.01
CA LEU A 187 0.10 -6.95 -19.01
C LEU A 187 -0.67 -5.79 -19.70
N PRO A 188 0.02 -4.80 -20.31
CA PRO A 188 -0.64 -3.68 -21.01
C PRO A 188 -1.67 -4.13 -22.06
N GLN A 189 -1.37 -5.23 -22.78
CA GLN A 189 -2.23 -5.89 -23.77
C GLN A 189 -3.51 -6.54 -23.19
N ASN A 190 -3.89 -6.25 -21.95
CA ASN A 190 -4.96 -6.88 -21.17
C ASN A 190 -4.85 -8.41 -20.91
N LYS A 191 -3.93 -9.15 -21.55
CA LYS A 191 -3.59 -10.53 -21.15
C LYS A 191 -3.25 -10.58 -19.64
N ILE A 192 -3.87 -11.50 -18.91
CA ILE A 192 -3.53 -11.79 -17.51
C ILE A 192 -2.58 -12.98 -17.49
N GLN A 193 -1.33 -12.77 -17.08
CA GLN A 193 -0.34 -13.83 -16.96
C GLN A 193 -0.42 -14.46 -15.56
N PRO A 194 -0.66 -15.79 -15.46
CA PRO A 194 -0.75 -16.47 -14.18
C PRO A 194 0.64 -16.85 -13.63
N ILE A 195 0.93 -16.39 -12.40
CA ILE A 195 2.16 -16.74 -11.66
C ILE A 195 1.77 -17.58 -10.44
N LEU A 196 2.20 -18.84 -10.38
CA LEU A 196 1.91 -19.74 -9.26
C LEU A 196 2.89 -19.53 -8.11
N GLY A 197 2.39 -19.53 -6.88
CA GLY A 197 3.23 -19.28 -5.71
C GLY A 197 2.52 -19.43 -4.36
N LYS A 198 3.06 -18.70 -3.38
CA LYS A 198 2.79 -18.80 -1.95
C LYS A 198 2.43 -17.42 -1.42
N LEU A 199 1.20 -17.25 -0.94
CA LEU A 199 0.71 -15.99 -0.39
C LEU A 199 0.87 -15.97 1.13
N TYR A 200 1.49 -14.93 1.67
CA TYR A 200 1.76 -14.75 3.09
C TYR A 200 1.06 -13.51 3.63
N LEU A 201 0.44 -13.63 4.80
CA LEU A 201 -0.17 -12.54 5.54
C LEU A 201 0.57 -12.37 6.86
N THR A 202 1.05 -11.16 7.13
CA THR A 202 1.56 -10.74 8.44
C THR A 202 0.53 -9.88 9.17
N ASN A 203 0.86 -9.41 10.36
CA ASN A 203 0.13 -8.34 11.04
C ASN A 203 0.34 -6.93 10.42
N TYR A 204 1.13 -6.80 9.34
CA TYR A 204 1.43 -5.52 8.67
C TYR A 204 1.12 -5.50 7.16
N ARG A 205 1.42 -6.57 6.42
CA ARG A 205 1.27 -6.66 4.94
C ARG A 205 0.82 -8.05 4.49
N LEU A 206 0.32 -8.11 3.26
CA LEU A 206 0.16 -9.32 2.46
C LEU A 206 1.27 -9.30 1.39
N PHE A 207 2.00 -10.40 1.19
CA PHE A 207 3.05 -10.51 0.17
C PHE A 207 3.02 -11.88 -0.53
N PHE A 208 3.60 -11.98 -1.73
CA PHE A 208 3.47 -13.15 -2.59
C PHE A 208 4.83 -13.61 -3.13
N VAL A 209 5.19 -14.86 -2.84
CA VAL A 209 6.45 -15.47 -3.29
C VAL A 209 6.15 -16.47 -4.42
N PRO A 210 6.66 -16.26 -5.65
CA PRO A 210 6.56 -17.23 -6.74
C PRO A 210 7.13 -18.63 -6.39
N ASN A 211 6.76 -19.64 -7.18
CA ASN A 211 7.36 -20.98 -7.09
C ASN A 211 8.64 -21.09 -7.91
N GLU A 212 8.60 -20.77 -9.21
CA GLU A 212 9.81 -20.58 -10.02
C GLU A 212 10.43 -19.21 -9.70
N ILE A 213 11.70 -19.21 -9.30
CA ILE A 213 12.45 -18.00 -8.90
C ILE A 213 13.60 -17.71 -9.88
N GLU A 214 14.10 -18.75 -10.56
CA GLU A 214 15.29 -18.72 -11.41
C GLU A 214 15.03 -18.07 -12.79
N ILE A 215 13.76 -17.97 -13.21
CA ILE A 215 13.36 -17.40 -14.52
C ILE A 215 13.38 -15.85 -14.51
N PHE A 216 13.40 -15.21 -13.33
CA PHE A 216 13.13 -13.77 -13.19
C PHE A 216 14.29 -13.00 -12.54
N ASP A 217 15.48 -13.08 -13.14
CA ASP A 217 16.70 -12.52 -12.54
C ASP A 217 16.73 -10.97 -12.44
N ASN A 218 15.87 -10.29 -13.20
CA ASN A 218 15.54 -8.87 -13.01
C ASN A 218 14.30 -8.71 -12.11
N TYR A 219 14.49 -8.71 -10.79
CA TYR A 219 13.40 -8.57 -9.80
C TYR A 219 12.66 -7.23 -9.89
N ASP A 220 11.50 -7.21 -10.55
CA ASP A 220 10.51 -6.13 -10.41
C ASP A 220 9.56 -6.41 -9.24
N THR A 221 9.29 -5.37 -8.45
CA THR A 221 8.21 -5.28 -7.44
C THR A 221 6.83 -5.72 -7.96
N VAL A 222 6.62 -5.67 -9.27
CA VAL A 222 5.45 -6.18 -9.97
C VAL A 222 5.23 -7.70 -9.75
N LEU A 223 6.30 -8.49 -9.65
CA LEU A 223 6.22 -9.97 -9.58
C LEU A 223 6.19 -10.51 -8.14
N ASN A 224 6.70 -9.74 -7.16
CA ASN A 224 6.47 -9.93 -5.72
C ASN A 224 5.59 -8.78 -5.17
N PRO A 225 4.27 -8.83 -5.37
CA PRO A 225 3.36 -7.77 -4.93
C PRO A 225 3.27 -7.72 -3.39
N GLU A 226 3.96 -6.75 -2.79
CA GLU A 226 3.80 -6.40 -1.37
C GLU A 226 2.70 -5.35 -1.16
N ILE A 227 1.75 -5.68 -0.29
CA ILE A 227 0.52 -4.92 -0.04
C ILE A 227 0.42 -4.63 1.46
N THR A 228 0.80 -3.42 1.87
CA THR A 228 0.65 -3.01 3.28
C THR A 228 -0.84 -2.91 3.63
N LEU A 229 -1.26 -3.56 4.72
CA LEU A 229 -2.68 -3.77 5.03
C LEU A 229 -3.44 -2.45 5.24
N GLY A 230 -2.77 -1.41 5.75
CA GLY A 230 -3.35 -0.08 5.90
C GLY A 230 -3.71 0.60 4.57
N THR A 231 -3.05 0.25 3.45
CA THR A 231 -3.36 0.84 2.14
C THR A 231 -4.56 0.17 1.46
N ILE A 232 -5.04 -0.98 1.95
CA ILE A 232 -6.22 -1.66 1.40
C ILE A 232 -7.44 -0.74 1.55
N LEU A 233 -8.16 -0.53 0.44
CA LEU A 233 -9.40 0.23 0.35
C LEU A 233 -10.62 -0.70 0.48
N ARG A 234 -10.63 -1.80 -0.27
CA ARG A 234 -11.65 -2.87 -0.20
C ARG A 234 -11.07 -4.22 -0.64
N ILE A 235 -11.71 -5.31 -0.18
CA ILE A 235 -11.38 -6.69 -0.56
C ILE A 235 -12.66 -7.34 -1.09
N GLU A 236 -12.63 -7.81 -2.33
CA GLU A 236 -13.78 -8.42 -3.01
C GLU A 236 -13.51 -9.89 -3.33
N LYS A 237 -14.57 -10.65 -3.62
CA LYS A 237 -14.55 -12.12 -3.74
C LYS A 237 -15.34 -12.55 -4.98
N PHE A 238 -14.67 -13.12 -5.97
CA PHE A 238 -15.32 -13.66 -7.18
C PHE A 238 -15.50 -15.18 -7.13
N GLY A 239 -16.34 -15.76 -8.00
CA GLY A 239 -16.49 -17.22 -8.11
C GLY A 239 -17.45 -17.89 -7.12
N HIS A 240 -18.46 -17.19 -6.61
CA HIS A 240 -19.44 -17.78 -5.68
C HIS A 240 -20.44 -18.74 -6.31
N GLN A 241 -20.58 -18.77 -7.64
CA GLN A 241 -21.55 -19.61 -8.36
C GLN A 241 -20.90 -20.79 -9.10
N SER A 242 -21.72 -21.68 -9.65
CA SER A 242 -21.36 -22.91 -10.36
C SER A 242 -20.84 -22.69 -11.79
N THR A 243 -20.99 -21.48 -12.34
CA THR A 243 -20.82 -21.15 -13.77
C THR A 243 -19.38 -21.22 -14.29
N GLY A 244 -18.36 -20.96 -13.46
CA GLY A 244 -16.96 -20.93 -13.88
C GLY A 244 -16.25 -22.29 -13.82
N ARG A 245 -16.31 -23.08 -14.90
CA ARG A 245 -15.44 -24.26 -15.11
C ARG A 245 -14.04 -23.81 -15.59
N GLY A 246 -13.11 -23.61 -14.66
CA GLY A 246 -11.72 -23.27 -14.97
C GLY A 246 -10.93 -22.83 -13.73
N ASN A 247 -9.59 -22.96 -13.78
CA ASN A 247 -8.72 -22.71 -12.62
C ASN A 247 -8.72 -21.24 -12.15
N PHE A 248 -9.13 -20.31 -13.01
CA PHE A 248 -9.17 -18.87 -12.74
C PHE A 248 -10.55 -18.34 -12.33
N SER A 249 -11.52 -19.21 -12.01
CA SER A 249 -12.89 -18.77 -11.67
C SER A 249 -13.11 -18.36 -10.22
N TYR A 250 -12.16 -18.59 -9.31
CA TYR A 250 -12.34 -18.43 -7.85
C TYR A 250 -11.17 -17.68 -7.21
N GLY A 251 -11.44 -16.64 -6.42
CA GLY A 251 -10.37 -15.86 -5.79
C GLY A 251 -10.81 -14.59 -5.06
N ILE A 252 -9.84 -13.72 -4.78
CA ILE A 252 -10.03 -12.37 -4.19
C ILE A 252 -9.47 -11.29 -5.11
N GLU A 253 -10.07 -10.11 -5.02
CA GLU A 253 -9.54 -8.87 -5.59
C GLU A 253 -9.27 -7.89 -4.44
N ILE A 254 -8.13 -7.19 -4.51
CA ILE A 254 -7.71 -6.19 -3.53
C ILE A 254 -7.53 -4.87 -4.26
N TYR A 255 -8.30 -3.87 -3.85
CA TYR A 255 -8.20 -2.51 -4.34
C TYR A 255 -7.50 -1.68 -3.26
N SER A 256 -6.48 -0.90 -3.63
CA SER A 256 -5.70 -0.08 -2.70
C SER A 256 -6.03 1.41 -2.79
N LYS A 257 -5.59 2.17 -1.79
CA LYS A 257 -5.70 3.64 -1.73
C LYS A 257 -4.69 4.28 -2.68
N ASP A 258 -3.50 3.70 -2.78
CA ASP A 258 -2.36 4.05 -3.65
C ASP A 258 -2.47 3.44 -5.07
N PHE A 259 -3.68 3.48 -5.64
CA PHE A 259 -3.98 3.22 -7.06
C PHE A 259 -3.67 1.81 -7.62
N ARG A 260 -3.09 0.91 -6.85
CA ARG A 260 -2.85 -0.49 -7.24
C ARG A 260 -4.11 -1.35 -7.16
N PHE A 261 -4.20 -2.33 -8.05
CA PHE A 261 -5.19 -3.41 -8.05
C PHE A 261 -4.46 -4.75 -8.11
N TYR A 262 -4.91 -5.72 -7.30
CA TYR A 262 -4.31 -7.05 -7.23
C TYR A 262 -5.38 -8.13 -7.27
N LYS A 263 -5.13 -9.20 -8.03
CA LYS A 263 -6.04 -10.34 -8.19
C LYS A 263 -5.33 -11.64 -7.86
N PHE A 264 -5.86 -12.39 -6.89
CA PHE A 264 -5.30 -13.66 -6.45
C PHE A 264 -6.33 -14.76 -6.63
N TYR A 265 -5.99 -15.77 -7.42
CA TYR A 265 -6.79 -16.95 -7.69
C TYR A 265 -6.44 -18.08 -6.73
N PHE A 266 -7.45 -18.88 -6.39
CA PHE A 266 -7.39 -19.91 -5.35
C PHE A 266 -8.04 -21.19 -5.85
N LEU A 267 -7.48 -22.34 -5.46
CA LEU A 267 -8.13 -23.63 -5.72
C LEU A 267 -9.51 -23.68 -5.04
N LYS A 268 -10.56 -23.87 -5.85
CA LYS A 268 -11.96 -23.99 -5.39
C LYS A 268 -12.16 -25.23 -4.50
N LYS A 269 -11.40 -26.29 -4.78
CA LYS A 269 -11.23 -27.49 -3.94
C LYS A 269 -10.76 -27.08 -2.54
N ASN A 270 -11.34 -27.66 -1.50
CA ASN A 270 -11.04 -27.38 -0.08
C ASN A 270 -11.30 -25.93 0.41
N HIS A 271 -12.00 -25.08 -0.35
CA HIS A 271 -12.33 -23.69 0.03
C HIS A 271 -11.12 -22.82 0.46
N SER A 272 -9.93 -23.07 -0.07
CA SER A 272 -8.64 -22.46 0.34
C SER A 272 -8.67 -20.94 0.62
N ARG A 273 -9.43 -20.17 -0.18
CA ARG A 273 -9.67 -18.73 -0.02
C ARG A 273 -10.30 -18.31 1.32
N ARG A 274 -11.11 -19.17 1.97
CA ARG A 274 -12.04 -18.79 3.04
C ARG A 274 -11.34 -18.12 4.22
N ASP A 275 -10.25 -18.71 4.69
CA ASP A 275 -9.63 -18.31 5.95
C ASP A 275 -8.60 -17.20 5.75
N ILE A 276 -7.90 -17.18 4.61
CA ILE A 276 -7.04 -16.05 4.22
C ILE A 276 -7.85 -14.78 3.96
N TYR A 277 -9.03 -14.86 3.31
CA TYR A 277 -9.94 -13.71 3.18
C TYR A 277 -10.40 -13.19 4.55
N ARG A 278 -10.77 -14.08 5.47
CA ARG A 278 -11.21 -13.71 6.83
C ARG A 278 -10.08 -13.03 7.61
N SER A 279 -8.90 -13.63 7.64
CA SER A 279 -7.74 -13.10 8.35
C SER A 279 -7.31 -11.74 7.76
N LEU A 280 -7.20 -11.65 6.43
CA LEU A 280 -6.87 -10.41 5.73
C LEU A 280 -7.86 -9.29 6.05
N HIS A 281 -9.16 -9.56 6.01
CA HIS A 281 -10.19 -8.56 6.32
C HIS A 281 -10.12 -8.09 7.78
N VAL A 282 -9.87 -8.98 8.74
CA VAL A 282 -9.75 -8.61 10.16
C VAL A 282 -8.47 -7.82 10.46
N LYS A 283 -7.36 -8.13 9.77
CA LYS A 283 -6.07 -7.43 9.96
C LYS A 283 -5.99 -6.09 9.20
N ALA A 284 -6.65 -5.96 8.04
CA ALA A 284 -6.74 -4.70 7.29
C ALA A 284 -7.79 -3.74 7.86
N PHE A 285 -8.89 -4.26 8.40
CA PHE A 285 -9.98 -3.49 8.99
C PHE A 285 -10.23 -3.93 10.46
N PRO A 286 -9.25 -3.74 11.36
CA PRO A 286 -9.41 -4.12 12.76
C PRO A 286 -10.44 -3.22 13.47
N PRO A 287 -11.17 -3.74 14.48
CA PRO A 287 -12.29 -3.01 15.10
C PRO A 287 -11.86 -1.78 15.93
N SER A 288 -10.56 -1.58 16.16
CA SER A 288 -10.01 -0.29 16.59
C SER A 288 -8.58 -0.08 16.05
N ILE A 289 -8.14 1.19 16.00
CA ILE A 289 -6.82 1.57 15.47
C ILE A 289 -5.69 1.01 16.35
N GLU A 290 -5.93 0.82 17.65
CA GLU A 290 -4.97 0.25 18.60
C GLU A 290 -4.61 -1.22 18.34
N LEU A 291 -5.37 -1.90 17.47
CA LEU A 291 -5.09 -3.26 17.00
C LEU A 291 -4.37 -3.26 15.63
N SER A 292 -4.08 -2.10 15.06
CA SER A 292 -3.27 -1.95 13.84
C SER A 292 -1.77 -2.01 14.14
N PHE A 293 -0.96 -2.24 13.11
CA PHE A 293 0.48 -2.43 13.24
C PHE A 293 1.21 -1.28 13.94
N SER A 294 0.76 -0.03 13.80
CA SER A 294 1.33 1.16 14.45
C SER A 294 1.49 1.05 15.97
N TYR A 295 0.63 0.26 16.64
CA TYR A 295 0.67 -0.04 18.08
C TYR A 295 1.42 -1.34 18.42
N LEU A 296 1.81 -2.13 17.42
CA LEU A 296 2.56 -3.39 17.54
C LEU A 296 4.04 -3.24 17.10
N HIS A 297 4.35 -2.19 16.33
CA HIS A 297 5.66 -1.83 15.79
C HIS A 297 6.61 -1.25 16.85
N LYS A 298 6.83 -2.00 17.95
CA LYS A 298 7.86 -1.74 18.98
C LYS A 298 8.35 -3.04 19.64
N SER A 299 9.67 -3.23 19.68
CA SER A 299 10.33 -4.09 20.68
C SER A 299 11.63 -3.53 21.27
N ASN A 300 12.00 -2.28 21.00
CA ASN A 300 13.11 -1.62 21.71
C ASN A 300 12.70 -0.36 22.50
N LYS A 301 13.25 -0.23 23.72
CA LYS A 301 12.82 0.76 24.75
C LYS A 301 13.74 1.98 24.89
N GLN A 302 14.78 2.11 24.07
CA GLN A 302 15.86 3.07 24.29
C GLN A 302 16.02 4.16 23.23
N VAL A 303 15.27 4.12 22.11
CA VAL A 303 15.22 5.28 21.21
C VAL A 303 14.43 6.40 21.90
N VAL A 304 15.10 7.51 22.20
CA VAL A 304 14.44 8.78 22.51
C VAL A 304 13.72 9.21 21.22
N ASP A 305 12.40 9.03 21.20
CA ASP A 305 11.55 9.12 19.99
C ASP A 305 11.34 10.59 19.56
N SER A 306 12.43 11.20 19.06
CA SER A 306 12.60 12.64 18.83
C SER A 306 11.58 13.23 17.85
N GLY A 307 11.05 12.42 16.93
CA GLY A 307 9.98 12.80 16.02
C GLY A 307 8.62 13.02 16.68
N TRP A 308 8.44 12.76 17.98
CA TRP A 308 7.28 13.26 18.74
C TRP A 308 7.52 14.63 19.39
N SER A 309 8.77 15.10 19.42
CA SER A 309 9.18 16.41 19.95
C SER A 309 9.59 17.42 18.86
N ILE A 310 9.48 17.05 17.57
CA ILE A 310 9.84 17.93 16.44
C ILE A 310 9.05 19.25 16.43
N TYR A 311 7.82 19.26 16.96
CA TYR A 311 6.98 20.46 17.07
C TYR A 311 6.69 20.81 18.52
N ASP A 312 7.37 21.85 19.02
CA ASP A 312 6.95 22.62 20.19
C ASP A 312 6.13 23.85 19.75
N PRO A 313 4.84 23.97 20.14
CA PRO A 313 4.04 25.16 19.87
C PRO A 313 4.58 26.45 20.51
N GLU A 314 5.24 26.40 21.68
CA GLU A 314 5.78 27.62 22.31
C GLU A 314 7.07 28.07 21.58
N GLY A 315 7.94 27.13 21.23
CA GLY A 315 9.14 27.34 20.40
C GLY A 315 8.85 27.84 18.97
N GLU A 316 7.88 27.28 18.26
CA GLU A 316 7.53 27.72 16.90
C GLU A 316 6.95 29.14 16.88
N PHE A 317 6.05 29.50 17.82
CA PHE A 317 5.60 30.89 17.90
C PHE A 317 6.73 31.83 18.37
N LYS A 318 7.65 31.37 19.23
CA LYS A 318 8.86 32.13 19.59
C LYS A 318 9.78 32.36 18.38
N ARG A 319 9.94 31.39 17.47
CA ARG A 319 10.66 31.54 16.19
C ARG A 319 10.04 32.63 15.32
N GLN A 320 8.71 32.75 15.32
CA GLN A 320 7.96 33.83 14.66
C GLN A 320 7.98 35.17 15.42
N GLY A 321 8.74 35.31 16.51
CA GLY A 321 8.83 36.54 17.30
C GLY A 321 7.62 36.81 18.19
N LEU A 322 6.92 35.78 18.67
CA LEU A 322 5.73 35.87 19.52
C LEU A 322 5.98 35.32 20.93
N PRO A 323 5.36 35.88 21.99
CA PRO A 323 4.47 37.04 21.99
C PRO A 323 5.21 38.37 21.78
N ASN A 324 4.54 39.38 21.25
CA ASN A 324 5.11 40.70 20.95
C ASN A 324 4.24 41.85 21.51
N ARG A 325 4.38 43.08 21.01
CA ARG A 325 3.58 44.23 21.46
C ARG A 325 2.07 44.02 21.25
N ASN A 326 1.68 43.40 20.13
CA ASN A 326 0.29 43.32 19.67
C ASN A 326 -0.35 41.95 19.94
N TRP A 327 0.45 40.88 19.98
CA TRP A 327 -0.02 39.49 20.07
C TRP A 327 0.42 38.78 21.36
N SER A 328 -0.45 37.89 21.86
CA SER A 328 -0.22 37.10 23.07
C SER A 328 -0.52 35.61 22.87
N LEU A 329 0.33 34.76 23.44
CA LEU A 329 0.07 33.33 23.59
C LEU A 329 -0.97 33.12 24.70
N SER A 330 -2.03 32.36 24.42
CA SER A 330 -3.11 32.07 25.37
C SER A 330 -3.25 30.57 25.62
N LYS A 331 -3.40 30.23 26.90
CA LYS A 331 -3.60 28.86 27.40
C LYS A 331 -5.09 28.58 27.71
N ILE A 332 -6.01 29.42 27.20
CA ILE A 332 -7.47 29.29 27.37
C ILE A 332 -8.03 27.97 26.83
N ASN A 333 -7.45 27.40 25.77
CA ASN A 333 -7.84 26.10 25.24
C ASN A 333 -6.99 24.92 25.78
N SER A 334 -6.23 25.12 26.86
CA SER A 334 -5.36 24.08 27.45
C SER A 334 -6.08 22.81 27.87
N LYS A 335 -7.36 22.93 28.24
CA LYS A 335 -8.29 21.82 28.57
C LYS A 335 -9.23 21.45 27.41
N TYR A 336 -9.03 22.01 26.22
CA TYR A 336 -9.85 21.82 25.00
C TYR A 336 -11.33 22.24 25.15
N GLN A 337 -11.63 23.17 26.07
CA GLN A 337 -12.99 23.55 26.44
C GLN A 337 -13.65 24.50 25.43
N ILE A 338 -12.92 25.47 24.87
CA ILE A 338 -13.48 26.38 23.85
C ILE A 338 -13.49 25.76 22.45
N CYS A 339 -12.54 24.86 22.16
CA CYS A 339 -12.53 24.05 20.93
C CYS A 339 -11.76 22.72 21.08
N SER A 340 -12.48 21.61 20.94
CA SER A 340 -11.94 20.24 20.99
C SER A 340 -11.15 19.81 19.74
N THR A 341 -11.04 20.67 18.73
CA THR A 341 -10.33 20.36 17.46
C THR A 341 -9.18 21.31 17.16
N TYR A 342 -8.81 22.16 18.12
CA TYR A 342 -7.69 23.11 18.06
C TYR A 342 -6.57 22.70 19.02
N PRO A 343 -5.35 23.23 18.85
CA PRO A 343 -4.27 23.08 19.82
C PRO A 343 -4.62 23.69 21.19
N ARG A 344 -3.83 23.31 22.21
CA ARG A 344 -3.95 23.81 23.59
C ARG A 344 -3.55 25.28 23.73
N LEU A 345 -2.52 25.65 22.98
CA LEU A 345 -1.97 26.99 22.88
C LEU A 345 -2.60 27.65 21.64
N LEU A 346 -3.11 28.86 21.81
CA LEU A 346 -3.69 29.68 20.73
C LEU A 346 -3.11 31.09 20.81
N VAL A 347 -3.20 31.86 19.73
CA VAL A 347 -2.54 33.17 19.63
C VAL A 347 -3.54 34.21 19.16
N PHE A 348 -3.73 35.25 19.98
CA PHE A 348 -4.75 36.29 19.81
C PHE A 348 -4.15 37.70 19.99
N PRO A 349 -4.81 38.74 19.46
CA PRO A 349 -4.49 40.12 19.78
C PRO A 349 -4.62 40.40 21.29
N LYS A 350 -3.68 41.15 21.86
CA LYS A 350 -3.62 41.52 23.28
C LYS A 350 -4.78 42.41 23.77
N MET A 351 -5.58 42.95 22.85
CA MET A 351 -6.74 43.82 23.15
C MET A 351 -8.02 43.06 23.50
N LEU A 352 -8.00 41.72 23.47
CA LEU A 352 -9.16 40.86 23.70
C LEU A 352 -9.13 40.22 25.09
N THR A 353 -10.28 40.19 25.76
CA THR A 353 -10.45 39.50 27.05
C THR A 353 -10.70 37.99 26.85
N ASN A 354 -10.55 37.19 27.90
CA ASN A 354 -10.87 35.76 27.82
C ASN A 354 -12.37 35.54 27.57
N GLU A 355 -13.20 36.43 28.11
CA GLU A 355 -14.65 36.44 28.03
C GLU A 355 -15.11 36.65 26.59
N GLU A 356 -14.55 37.64 25.90
CA GLU A 356 -14.76 37.90 24.46
C GLU A 356 -14.34 36.69 23.61
N ILE A 357 -13.15 36.14 23.88
CA ILE A 357 -12.62 34.94 23.18
C ILE A 357 -13.56 33.72 23.36
N ILE A 358 -14.16 33.55 24.55
CA ILE A 358 -15.15 32.50 24.83
C ILE A 358 -16.47 32.74 24.09
N ILE A 359 -16.93 33.99 23.95
CA ILE A 359 -18.15 34.31 23.21
C ILE A 359 -17.95 34.06 21.71
N VAL A 360 -16.83 34.50 21.14
CA VAL A 360 -16.50 34.23 19.72
C VAL A 360 -16.40 32.73 19.42
N SER A 361 -15.88 31.92 20.36
CA SER A 361 -15.87 30.45 20.22
C SER A 361 -17.29 29.86 20.07
N ARG A 362 -18.32 30.48 20.65
CA ARG A 362 -19.72 30.05 20.50
C ARG A 362 -20.30 30.49 19.15
N TYR A 363 -19.90 31.66 18.64
CA TYR A 363 -20.33 32.19 17.34
C TYR A 363 -19.66 31.50 16.14
N ARG A 364 -18.40 31.07 16.28
CA ARG A 364 -17.66 30.38 15.22
C ARG A 364 -17.96 28.87 15.19
N SER A 365 -18.06 28.29 14.00
CA SER A 365 -18.44 26.88 13.82
C SER A 365 -17.52 25.92 14.61
N LYS A 366 -18.10 25.05 15.44
CA LYS A 366 -17.38 24.02 16.21
C LYS A 366 -16.28 24.57 17.14
N GLY A 367 -16.41 25.82 17.61
CA GLY A 367 -15.42 26.45 18.48
C GLY A 367 -14.20 27.03 17.76
N ARG A 368 -14.10 26.89 16.43
CA ARG A 368 -12.89 27.19 15.66
C ARG A 368 -12.83 28.67 15.30
N LEU A 369 -12.58 29.48 16.32
CA LEU A 369 -12.43 30.93 16.31
C LEU A 369 -11.14 31.42 15.60
N PRO A 370 -11.09 32.68 15.14
CA PRO A 370 -9.86 33.30 14.62
C PRO A 370 -8.68 33.20 15.59
N THR A 371 -7.58 32.61 15.11
CA THR A 371 -6.28 32.56 15.79
C THR A 371 -5.16 32.70 14.76
N LEU A 372 -4.03 33.27 15.15
CA LEU A 372 -2.84 33.37 14.31
C LEU A 372 -2.24 31.97 14.06
N THR A 373 -1.73 31.75 12.85
CA THR A 373 -0.84 30.61 12.52
C THR A 373 0.54 31.06 12.02
N TRP A 374 0.64 32.28 11.46
CA TRP A 374 1.89 32.88 11.00
C TRP A 374 1.85 34.43 11.03
N ILE A 375 3.02 35.06 11.15
CA ILE A 375 3.23 36.52 11.10
C ILE A 375 4.51 36.86 10.31
N HIS A 376 4.45 37.91 9.47
CA HIS A 376 5.59 38.39 8.70
C HIS A 376 6.59 39.12 9.60
N PRO A 377 7.89 38.73 9.64
CA PRO A 377 8.86 39.20 10.62
C PRO A 377 9.24 40.69 10.53
N LYS A 378 8.82 41.42 9.50
CA LYS A 378 9.09 42.87 9.36
C LYS A 378 7.83 43.73 9.55
N THR A 379 6.80 43.51 8.73
CA THR A 379 5.59 44.36 8.70
C THR A 379 4.57 43.99 9.77
N GLY A 380 4.67 42.79 10.36
CA GLY A 380 3.67 42.29 11.31
C GLY A 380 2.35 41.84 10.67
N ALA A 381 2.25 41.83 9.34
CA ALA A 381 1.11 41.28 8.61
C ALA A 381 0.92 39.79 8.93
N THR A 382 -0.31 39.35 9.20
CA THR A 382 -0.58 38.01 9.78
C THR A 382 -1.46 37.13 8.92
N ILE A 383 -1.15 35.82 8.91
CA ILE A 383 -2.10 34.78 8.51
C ILE A 383 -2.81 34.28 9.76
N THR A 384 -4.10 34.61 9.86
CA THR A 384 -5.02 34.05 10.87
C THR A 384 -5.94 33.03 10.22
N ARG A 385 -6.45 32.07 11.01
CA ARG A 385 -7.33 31.01 10.51
C ARG A 385 -8.50 30.73 11.43
N CYS A 386 -9.66 30.40 10.85
CA CYS A 386 -10.88 30.06 11.58
C CYS A 386 -11.81 29.11 10.79
N SER A 387 -13.01 28.93 11.30
CA SER A 387 -14.18 28.41 10.60
C SER A 387 -15.21 29.51 10.34
N GLN A 388 -16.22 29.22 9.52
CA GLN A 388 -17.31 30.16 9.24
C GLN A 388 -18.05 30.67 10.50
N PRO A 389 -18.58 31.91 10.45
CA PRO A 389 -19.48 32.46 11.48
C PRO A 389 -20.89 31.84 11.42
N ARG A 390 -21.67 32.00 12.50
CA ARG A 390 -23.05 31.49 12.66
C ARG A 390 -24.13 32.55 12.36
N VAL A 391 -23.96 33.26 11.24
CA VAL A 391 -24.87 34.32 10.75
C VAL A 391 -26.29 33.82 10.50
N GLY A 392 -26.42 32.71 9.76
CA GLY A 392 -27.69 32.11 9.36
C GLY A 392 -28.52 32.95 8.38
N ILE A 393 -29.77 32.52 8.19
CA ILE A 393 -30.77 33.31 7.43
C ILE A 393 -31.12 34.58 8.20
N THR A 394 -31.22 34.49 9.54
CA THR A 394 -31.62 35.55 10.47
C THR A 394 -30.56 36.62 10.75
N GLN A 395 -29.42 36.60 10.06
CA GLN A 395 -28.38 37.64 10.10
C GLN A 395 -27.86 37.96 11.52
N ARG A 396 -27.51 36.92 12.27
CA ARG A 396 -26.89 37.06 13.60
C ARG A 396 -25.51 37.70 13.49
N SER A 397 -25.38 38.92 14.00
CA SER A 397 -24.11 39.57 14.35
C SER A 397 -23.52 38.97 15.63
N CYS A 398 -22.30 39.41 15.99
CA CYS A 398 -21.61 39.12 17.25
C CYS A 398 -20.55 40.21 17.44
N GLU A 399 -20.78 41.14 18.37
CA GLU A 399 -19.92 42.31 18.60
C GLU A 399 -18.50 41.91 18.99
N GLU A 400 -18.34 40.78 19.68
CA GLU A 400 -17.05 40.22 20.07
C GLU A 400 -16.27 39.64 18.87
N ASP A 401 -16.97 39.12 17.84
CA ASP A 401 -16.34 38.62 16.60
C ASP A 401 -15.92 39.80 15.71
N GLN A 402 -16.78 40.83 15.62
CA GLN A 402 -16.45 42.12 15.00
C GLN A 402 -15.23 42.76 15.70
N LYS A 403 -15.22 42.80 17.04
CA LYS A 403 -14.07 43.28 17.84
C LYS A 403 -12.83 42.42 17.60
N MET A 404 -12.96 41.09 17.51
CA MET A 404 -11.84 40.18 17.25
C MET A 404 -11.22 40.45 15.87
N LEU A 405 -12.01 40.54 14.81
CA LEU A 405 -11.53 40.85 13.45
C LEU A 405 -10.93 42.27 13.38
N ASN A 406 -11.56 43.27 14.00
CA ASN A 406 -11.02 44.62 14.10
C ASN A 406 -9.71 44.68 14.93
N SER A 407 -9.54 43.80 15.92
CA SER A 407 -8.30 43.69 16.70
C SER A 407 -7.19 42.97 15.94
N ILE A 408 -7.51 42.00 15.07
CA ILE A 408 -6.57 41.38 14.12
C ILE A 408 -6.09 42.42 13.10
N PHE A 409 -7.01 43.21 12.55
CA PHE A 409 -6.71 44.35 11.67
C PHE A 409 -5.75 45.33 12.36
N ARG A 410 -6.14 45.89 13.51
CA ARG A 410 -5.33 46.86 14.30
C ARG A 410 -4.01 46.31 14.83
N SER A 411 -3.77 44.99 14.75
CA SER A 411 -2.49 44.38 15.13
C SER A 411 -1.41 44.49 14.05
N ASN A 412 -1.75 44.98 12.85
CA ASN A 412 -0.84 45.28 11.74
C ASN A 412 -0.90 46.78 11.41
N PRO A 413 0.09 47.61 11.79
CA PRO A 413 0.08 49.05 11.57
C PRO A 413 0.10 49.48 10.09
N GLU A 414 0.70 48.68 9.21
CA GLU A 414 0.78 48.93 7.77
C GLU A 414 -0.45 48.40 7.01
N GLY A 415 -1.37 47.74 7.72
CA GLY A 415 -2.59 47.17 7.17
C GLY A 415 -3.62 48.26 6.85
N THR A 416 -4.12 48.26 5.61
CA THR A 416 -5.27 49.09 5.19
C THR A 416 -6.60 48.38 5.43
N LYS A 417 -6.63 47.05 5.35
CA LYS A 417 -7.79 46.19 5.66
C LYS A 417 -7.36 44.81 6.18
N LEU A 418 -8.32 44.06 6.73
CA LEU A 418 -8.21 42.61 6.94
C LEU A 418 -8.90 41.85 5.78
N PHE A 419 -8.15 41.03 5.05
CA PHE A 419 -8.67 40.28 3.91
C PHE A 419 -9.20 38.91 4.36
N ILE A 420 -10.52 38.74 4.35
CA ILE A 420 -11.22 37.49 4.69
C ILE A 420 -11.24 36.59 3.45
N MET A 421 -10.52 35.48 3.53
CA MET A 421 -10.31 34.54 2.44
C MET A 421 -11.15 33.28 2.67
N ASP A 422 -12.40 33.31 2.24
CA ASP A 422 -13.29 32.14 2.25
C ASP A 422 -12.87 31.18 1.14
N CYS A 423 -12.36 30.01 1.51
CA CYS A 423 -11.91 29.03 0.53
C CYS A 423 -13.02 28.51 -0.40
N ARG A 424 -14.31 28.77 -0.13
CA ARG A 424 -15.45 28.19 -0.85
C ARG A 424 -15.80 28.97 -2.14
N PRO A 425 -16.49 28.33 -3.10
CA PRO A 425 -17.35 29.03 -4.05
C PRO A 425 -18.48 29.77 -3.32
N LYS A 426 -18.82 30.99 -3.75
CA LYS A 426 -19.90 31.82 -3.18
C LYS A 426 -21.24 31.05 -3.05
N LYS A 427 -21.60 30.23 -4.05
CA LYS A 427 -22.79 29.35 -4.02
C LYS A 427 -22.77 28.39 -2.81
N ASN A 428 -21.62 27.80 -2.49
CA ASN A 428 -21.46 26.90 -1.35
C ASN A 428 -21.49 27.65 -0.01
N ALA A 429 -20.97 28.88 0.06
CA ALA A 429 -21.07 29.73 1.24
C ALA A 429 -22.53 30.16 1.52
N MET A 430 -23.28 30.55 0.48
CA MET A 430 -24.73 30.83 0.57
C MET A 430 -25.52 29.59 1.04
N ALA A 431 -25.21 28.40 0.52
CA ALA A 431 -25.82 27.15 0.99
C ALA A 431 -25.47 26.78 2.45
N ASN A 432 -24.37 27.31 3.00
CA ASN A 432 -24.08 27.22 4.44
C ASN A 432 -24.85 28.29 5.24
N ARG A 433 -25.05 29.49 4.69
CA ARG A 433 -25.89 30.54 5.31
C ARG A 433 -27.34 30.07 5.50
N ALA A 434 -27.90 29.41 4.49
CA ALA A 434 -29.20 28.76 4.58
C ALA A 434 -29.29 27.67 5.69
N LYS A 435 -28.15 27.11 6.12
CA LYS A 435 -28.04 26.07 7.15
C LYS A 435 -27.60 26.61 8.52
N GLY A 436 -27.84 27.90 8.79
CA GLY A 436 -27.53 28.52 10.09
C GLY A 436 -26.06 28.91 10.30
N ALA A 437 -25.24 28.84 9.25
CA ALA A 437 -23.84 29.27 9.26
C ALA A 437 -23.66 30.46 8.31
N GLY A 438 -22.61 30.54 7.48
CA GLY A 438 -22.52 31.58 6.45
C GLY A 438 -21.12 32.12 6.22
N TYR A 439 -21.03 33.43 6.05
CA TYR A 439 -19.82 34.23 5.84
C TYR A 439 -20.09 35.65 6.35
N GLU A 440 -19.01 36.39 6.58
CA GLU A 440 -18.99 37.71 7.19
C GLU A 440 -19.71 38.74 6.30
N MET A 441 -20.74 39.40 6.84
CA MET A 441 -21.54 40.39 6.15
C MET A 441 -20.85 41.75 6.30
N LEU A 442 -20.24 42.31 5.25
CA LEU A 442 -19.31 43.45 5.38
C LEU A 442 -19.87 44.73 6.06
N VAL A 443 -21.19 44.88 6.14
CA VAL A 443 -21.84 45.92 6.98
C VAL A 443 -21.48 45.82 8.46
N ASP A 444 -21.28 44.60 8.97
CA ASP A 444 -20.84 44.29 10.33
C ASP A 444 -19.31 44.41 10.50
N TYR A 445 -18.54 44.39 9.41
CA TYR A 445 -17.07 44.26 9.42
C TYR A 445 -16.42 45.32 8.51
N PRO A 446 -16.55 46.63 8.80
CA PRO A 446 -16.20 47.72 7.87
C PRO A 446 -14.71 47.79 7.49
N ASN A 447 -13.81 47.28 8.34
CA ASN A 447 -12.36 47.24 8.10
C ASN A 447 -11.91 45.95 7.36
N CYS A 448 -12.85 45.20 6.76
CA CYS A 448 -12.58 43.93 6.10
C CYS A 448 -13.04 43.92 4.63
N ASP A 449 -12.32 43.19 3.78
CA ASP A 449 -12.79 42.77 2.45
C ASP A 449 -12.95 41.25 2.42
N LEU A 450 -13.95 40.73 1.69
CA LEU A 450 -14.24 39.29 1.65
C LEU A 450 -14.15 38.70 0.23
N THR A 451 -13.24 37.74 0.05
CA THR A 451 -12.96 37.07 -1.23
C THR A 451 -13.30 35.58 -1.17
N PHE A 452 -14.00 35.09 -2.19
CA PHE A 452 -14.35 33.68 -2.36
C PHE A 452 -13.35 32.97 -3.29
N LEU A 453 -12.49 32.10 -2.75
CA LEU A 453 -11.40 31.45 -3.49
C LEU A 453 -11.87 30.34 -4.46
N GLY A 454 -13.12 29.90 -4.35
CA GLY A 454 -13.73 28.98 -5.33
C GLY A 454 -13.34 27.49 -5.20
N ILE A 455 -12.70 27.07 -4.10
CA ILE A 455 -12.19 25.70 -3.90
C ILE A 455 -13.32 24.78 -3.40
N ASP A 456 -13.59 23.73 -4.17
CA ASP A 456 -14.77 22.88 -4.01
C ASP A 456 -14.74 21.98 -2.75
N ASN A 457 -15.84 21.25 -2.51
CA ASN A 457 -15.99 20.46 -1.29
C ASN A 457 -15.30 19.07 -1.38
N ILE A 458 -15.19 18.39 -0.24
CA ILE A 458 -14.51 17.10 -0.10
C ILE A 458 -15.04 16.00 -1.02
N HIS A 459 -16.31 16.05 -1.43
CA HIS A 459 -16.89 15.06 -2.34
C HIS A 459 -16.40 15.28 -3.78
N VAL A 460 -16.33 16.54 -4.24
CA VAL A 460 -15.79 16.89 -5.56
C VAL A 460 -14.34 16.43 -5.69
N MET A 461 -13.51 16.65 -4.66
CA MET A 461 -12.11 16.20 -4.66
C MET A 461 -11.97 14.66 -4.65
N ARG A 462 -12.93 13.94 -4.03
CA ARG A 462 -12.96 12.46 -4.11
C ARG A 462 -13.33 12.01 -5.53
N GLU A 463 -14.35 12.57 -6.15
CA GLU A 463 -14.75 12.13 -7.50
C GLU A 463 -13.72 12.53 -8.57
N SER A 464 -13.01 13.65 -8.39
CA SER A 464 -11.84 13.99 -9.20
C SER A 464 -10.74 12.91 -9.10
N LEU A 465 -10.41 12.45 -7.90
CA LEU A 465 -9.42 11.38 -7.68
C LEU A 465 -9.91 10.00 -8.16
N ASN A 466 -11.22 9.73 -8.09
CA ASN A 466 -11.80 8.52 -8.68
C ASN A 466 -11.67 8.54 -10.20
N ARG A 467 -11.81 9.70 -10.85
CA ARG A 467 -11.52 9.87 -12.29
C ARG A 467 -10.02 9.69 -12.59
N ILE A 468 -9.12 10.23 -11.78
CA ILE A 468 -7.66 9.95 -11.89
C ILE A 468 -7.37 8.45 -11.81
N ARG A 469 -7.94 7.74 -10.81
CA ARG A 469 -7.76 6.29 -10.66
C ARG A 469 -8.26 5.52 -11.89
N ASN A 470 -9.44 5.86 -12.41
CA ASN A 470 -10.01 5.21 -13.59
C ASN A 470 -9.15 5.47 -14.83
N LEU A 471 -8.66 6.69 -15.02
CA LEU A 471 -7.76 7.07 -16.10
C LEU A 471 -6.45 6.26 -16.05
N CYS A 472 -5.82 6.15 -14.88
CA CYS A 472 -4.59 5.36 -14.70
C CYS A 472 -4.77 3.87 -15.03
N PHE A 473 -5.96 3.30 -14.77
CA PHE A 473 -6.28 1.93 -15.17
C PHE A 473 -6.62 1.77 -16.66
N GLN A 474 -6.95 2.85 -17.36
CA GLN A 474 -7.31 2.87 -18.79
C GLN A 474 -6.12 3.23 -19.70
N SER A 475 -5.23 4.13 -19.28
CA SER A 475 -4.10 4.62 -20.10
C SER A 475 -3.04 3.56 -20.39
N LEU A 476 -3.05 2.44 -19.66
CA LEU A 476 -2.29 1.23 -19.99
C LEU A 476 -2.71 0.57 -21.31
N VAL A 477 -3.81 1.03 -21.93
CA VAL A 477 -4.44 0.43 -23.11
C VAL A 477 -4.56 1.41 -24.30
N ASP A 478 -4.70 2.72 -24.06
CA ASP A 478 -4.76 3.76 -25.11
C ASP A 478 -4.18 5.10 -24.62
N ASP A 479 -3.05 5.51 -25.20
CA ASP A 479 -2.36 6.77 -24.90
C ASP A 479 -3.00 7.98 -25.62
N LYS A 480 -3.72 7.76 -26.74
CA LYS A 480 -4.26 8.83 -27.61
C LYS A 480 -5.31 9.72 -26.93
N LYS A 481 -5.80 9.31 -25.76
CA LYS A 481 -6.81 10.03 -24.96
C LYS A 481 -6.29 10.46 -23.59
N TRP A 482 -4.98 10.33 -23.31
CA TRP A 482 -4.41 10.67 -22.01
C TRP A 482 -4.71 12.11 -21.57
N LEU A 483 -4.40 13.10 -22.42
CA LEU A 483 -4.54 14.52 -22.06
C LEU A 483 -5.99 14.96 -21.84
N SER A 484 -6.90 14.58 -22.73
CA SER A 484 -8.34 14.88 -22.58
C SER A 484 -8.97 14.06 -21.46
N GLY A 485 -8.50 12.84 -21.19
CA GLY A 485 -8.85 12.06 -20.02
C GLY A 485 -8.43 12.74 -18.72
N LEU A 486 -7.20 13.27 -18.67
CA LEU A 486 -6.63 13.99 -17.52
C LEU A 486 -7.39 15.30 -17.25
N GLU A 487 -7.67 16.09 -18.29
CA GLU A 487 -8.53 17.28 -18.20
C GLU A 487 -9.92 16.93 -17.63
N ASN A 488 -10.55 15.86 -18.15
CA ASN A 488 -11.85 15.38 -17.66
C ASN A 488 -11.84 14.91 -16.20
N THR A 489 -10.69 14.74 -15.54
CA THR A 489 -10.63 14.50 -14.09
C THR A 489 -10.86 15.77 -13.25
N GLY A 490 -10.58 16.95 -13.82
CA GLY A 490 -10.55 18.24 -13.12
C GLY A 490 -9.45 18.39 -12.06
N TRP A 491 -8.54 17.42 -11.90
CA TRP A 491 -7.58 17.40 -10.79
C TRP A 491 -6.66 18.64 -10.79
N PHE A 492 -6.06 18.95 -11.93
CA PHE A 492 -5.27 20.16 -12.15
C PHE A 492 -6.10 21.44 -11.98
N SER A 493 -7.35 21.46 -12.43
CA SER A 493 -8.30 22.57 -12.23
C SER A 493 -8.72 22.78 -10.76
N HIS A 494 -8.44 21.81 -9.88
CA HIS A 494 -8.59 21.97 -8.43
C HIS A 494 -7.28 22.39 -7.76
N MET A 495 -6.12 21.92 -8.24
CA MET A 495 -4.80 22.36 -7.74
C MET A 495 -4.49 23.81 -8.13
N GLU A 496 -4.87 24.25 -9.34
CA GLU A 496 -4.83 25.66 -9.80
C GLU A 496 -5.38 26.59 -8.73
N LYS A 497 -6.59 26.29 -8.24
CA LYS A 497 -7.29 27.13 -7.27
C LYS A 497 -6.56 27.19 -5.94
N ILE A 498 -5.89 26.11 -5.54
CA ILE A 498 -5.15 26.02 -4.28
C ILE A 498 -3.85 26.82 -4.39
N ILE A 499 -3.04 26.56 -5.43
CA ILE A 499 -1.76 27.24 -5.66
C ILE A 499 -2.00 28.74 -5.90
N ARG A 500 -2.88 29.13 -6.84
CA ARG A 500 -3.22 30.53 -7.10
C ARG A 500 -3.64 31.27 -5.83
N SER A 501 -4.56 30.69 -5.06
CA SER A 501 -5.07 31.36 -3.85
C SER A 501 -4.00 31.53 -2.77
N SER A 502 -3.08 30.57 -2.66
CA SER A 502 -1.92 30.68 -1.77
C SER A 502 -0.90 31.69 -2.25
N VAL A 503 -0.68 31.82 -3.57
CA VAL A 503 0.11 32.91 -4.18
C VAL A 503 -0.53 34.28 -3.96
N THR A 504 -1.86 34.41 -4.10
CA THR A 504 -2.59 35.65 -3.79
C THR A 504 -2.38 36.06 -2.33
N ILE A 505 -2.49 35.13 -1.38
CA ILE A 505 -2.23 35.41 0.04
C ILE A 505 -0.77 35.78 0.30
N ALA A 506 0.18 35.07 -0.32
CA ALA A 506 1.60 35.40 -0.17
C ALA A 506 1.93 36.81 -0.70
N LYS A 507 1.31 37.24 -1.81
CA LYS A 507 1.46 38.60 -2.36
C LYS A 507 0.82 39.67 -1.46
N LEU A 508 -0.41 39.44 -0.98
CA LEU A 508 -1.08 40.33 -0.02
C LEU A 508 -0.23 40.55 1.24
N ILE A 509 0.42 39.50 1.74
CA ILE A 509 1.23 39.52 2.96
C ILE A 509 2.59 40.22 2.75
N GLU A 510 3.34 39.85 1.70
CA GLU A 510 4.71 40.36 1.47
C GLU A 510 4.70 41.73 0.78
N ASN A 511 3.98 41.85 -0.35
CA ASN A 511 4.04 43.03 -1.21
C ASN A 511 3.13 44.14 -0.67
N ASP A 512 1.88 43.77 -0.35
CA ASP A 512 0.84 44.74 0.00
C ASP A 512 0.78 45.01 1.51
N SER A 513 1.55 44.26 2.32
CA SER A 513 1.59 44.33 3.80
C SER A 513 0.24 44.11 4.51
N GLN A 514 -0.69 43.38 3.90
CA GLN A 514 -2.05 43.18 4.40
C GLN A 514 -2.22 41.88 5.20
N SER A 515 -2.94 41.95 6.32
CA SER A 515 -3.30 40.76 7.12
C SER A 515 -4.46 40.00 6.49
N VAL A 516 -4.48 38.68 6.67
CA VAL A 516 -5.54 37.79 6.14
C VAL A 516 -6.21 36.93 7.22
N LEU A 517 -7.49 36.63 7.01
CA LEU A 517 -8.27 35.64 7.78
C LEU A 517 -8.74 34.51 6.85
N VAL A 518 -8.07 33.36 6.90
CA VAL A 518 -8.38 32.21 6.04
C VAL A 518 -9.40 31.30 6.70
N HIS A 519 -10.51 31.01 6.01
CA HIS A 519 -11.54 30.12 6.55
C HIS A 519 -12.26 29.32 5.45
N CYS A 520 -13.15 28.43 5.88
CA CYS A 520 -14.14 27.75 5.04
C CYS A 520 -15.29 27.30 5.95
N SER A 521 -16.09 26.30 5.56
CA SER A 521 -17.15 25.77 6.43
C SER A 521 -16.65 25.28 7.80
N ASP A 522 -15.54 24.55 7.84
CA ASP A 522 -15.07 23.87 9.07
C ASP A 522 -13.63 24.24 9.50
N GLY A 523 -12.88 24.99 8.70
CA GLY A 523 -11.54 25.45 9.08
C GLY A 523 -10.44 24.37 9.18
N TRP A 524 -10.72 23.11 8.80
CA TRP A 524 -9.77 21.98 8.88
C TRP A 524 -9.42 21.30 7.54
N ASP A 525 -10.12 21.60 6.45
CA ASP A 525 -9.83 21.03 5.12
C ASP A 525 -9.05 22.06 4.27
N ARG A 526 -9.72 22.77 3.37
CA ARG A 526 -9.14 23.83 2.51
C ARG A 526 -8.35 24.89 3.26
N THR A 527 -8.79 25.25 4.46
CA THR A 527 -8.06 26.19 5.33
C THR A 527 -6.68 25.66 5.72
N ALA A 528 -6.50 24.35 5.91
CA ALA A 528 -5.18 23.75 6.13
C ALA A 528 -4.34 23.74 4.85
N GLN A 529 -4.94 23.41 3.70
CA GLN A 529 -4.28 23.49 2.38
C GLN A 529 -3.71 24.91 2.13
N ILE A 530 -4.55 25.93 2.29
CA ILE A 530 -4.19 27.33 2.03
C ILE A 530 -3.24 27.89 3.08
N CYS A 531 -3.49 27.71 4.38
CA CYS A 531 -2.57 28.18 5.41
C CYS A 531 -1.19 27.52 5.30
N GLY A 532 -1.14 26.21 5.04
CA GLY A 532 0.11 25.48 4.87
C GLY A 532 0.88 25.96 3.64
N LEU A 533 0.23 26.03 2.48
CA LEU A 533 0.91 26.39 1.23
C LEU A 533 1.33 27.87 1.18
N SER A 534 0.52 28.81 1.69
CA SER A 534 0.92 30.22 1.81
C SER A 534 2.13 30.41 2.71
N GLN A 535 2.19 29.71 3.84
CA GLN A 535 3.35 29.72 4.72
C GLN A 535 4.60 29.13 4.08
N LEU A 536 4.46 28.03 3.32
CA LEU A 536 5.58 27.42 2.60
C LEU A 536 6.19 28.35 1.54
N PHE A 537 5.36 29.20 0.93
CA PHE A 537 5.78 30.22 -0.02
C PHE A 537 6.53 31.36 0.69
N LEU A 538 5.99 31.88 1.79
CA LEU A 538 6.54 33.02 2.54
C LEU A 538 7.81 32.67 3.34
N ASP A 539 7.75 31.63 4.16
CA ASP A 539 8.76 31.37 5.20
C ASP A 539 9.81 30.33 4.72
N PRO A 540 11.10 30.71 4.61
CA PRO A 540 12.15 29.78 4.20
C PRO A 540 12.40 28.66 5.22
N TYR A 541 11.93 28.78 6.47
CA TYR A 541 12.02 27.69 7.45
C TYR A 541 11.20 26.48 7.01
N PHE A 542 9.93 26.66 6.61
CA PHE A 542 9.06 25.53 6.25
C PHE A 542 9.48 24.81 4.95
N ARG A 543 10.47 25.33 4.22
CA ARG A 543 11.10 24.68 3.06
C ARG A 543 12.30 23.79 3.43
N THR A 544 12.71 23.78 4.70
CA THR A 544 13.61 22.76 5.28
C THR A 544 12.85 21.45 5.56
N ILE A 545 13.55 20.34 5.79
CA ILE A 545 12.94 19.06 6.18
C ILE A 545 12.21 19.22 7.52
N GLU A 546 12.94 19.64 8.57
CA GLU A 546 12.40 19.92 9.92
C GLU A 546 11.21 20.89 9.87
N GLY A 547 11.35 21.99 9.15
CA GLY A 547 10.28 22.98 9.00
C GLY A 547 9.03 22.42 8.30
N PHE A 548 9.17 21.51 7.33
CA PHE A 548 8.00 20.89 6.68
C PHE A 548 7.31 19.89 7.60
N GLU A 549 8.06 19.14 8.41
CA GLU A 549 7.50 18.28 9.48
C GLU A 549 6.73 19.13 10.51
N VAL A 550 7.31 20.26 10.94
CA VAL A 550 6.67 21.24 11.84
C VAL A 550 5.44 21.88 11.20
N LEU A 551 5.45 22.20 9.90
CA LEU A 551 4.30 22.75 9.19
C LEU A 551 3.12 21.74 9.16
N ILE A 552 3.42 20.45 9.01
CA ILE A 552 2.43 19.38 9.08
C ILE A 552 1.92 19.21 10.52
N GLU A 553 2.80 19.09 11.52
CA GLU A 553 2.41 18.99 12.93
C GLU A 553 1.59 20.21 13.40
N LYS A 554 1.94 21.42 12.96
CA LYS A 554 1.18 22.65 13.22
C LYS A 554 -0.15 22.66 12.45
N ASP A 555 -0.14 23.01 11.17
CA ASP A 555 -1.33 23.45 10.44
C ASP A 555 -2.27 22.32 10.00
N TRP A 556 -1.79 21.08 10.01
CA TRP A 556 -2.60 19.90 9.71
C TRP A 556 -2.97 19.12 10.98
N LEU A 557 -1.99 18.70 11.78
CA LEU A 557 -2.22 17.72 12.84
C LEU A 557 -2.75 18.37 14.13
N SER A 558 -2.11 19.42 14.63
CA SER A 558 -2.53 20.13 15.84
C SER A 558 -3.82 20.93 15.64
N PHE A 559 -3.97 21.56 14.46
CA PHE A 559 -5.20 22.25 14.03
C PHE A 559 -6.34 21.30 13.60
N GLY A 560 -6.16 19.98 13.71
CA GLY A 560 -7.24 19.00 13.65
C GLY A 560 -7.82 18.74 12.26
N HIS A 561 -6.96 18.62 11.23
CA HIS A 561 -7.36 17.94 10.00
C HIS A 561 -7.72 16.49 10.32
N LYS A 562 -8.84 16.02 9.76
CA LYS A 562 -9.45 14.75 10.14
C LYS A 562 -8.85 13.55 9.41
N PHE A 563 -7.55 13.31 9.56
CA PHE A 563 -6.83 12.25 8.86
C PHE A 563 -7.55 10.89 8.92
N HIS A 564 -7.89 10.39 10.11
CA HIS A 564 -8.62 9.13 10.25
C HIS A 564 -9.90 9.06 9.41
N GLN A 565 -10.77 10.08 9.50
CA GLN A 565 -12.03 10.14 8.75
C GLN A 565 -11.84 10.37 7.24
N ARG A 566 -10.82 11.14 6.82
CA ARG A 566 -10.52 11.46 5.41
C ARG A 566 -9.88 10.31 4.65
N ILE A 567 -9.11 9.48 5.35
CA ILE A 567 -8.44 8.28 4.81
C ILE A 567 -9.33 7.04 4.92
N GLY A 568 -10.10 6.94 6.02
CA GLY A 568 -10.70 5.69 6.48
C GLY A 568 -9.63 4.67 6.85
N GLN A 569 -8.84 5.01 7.87
CA GLN A 569 -7.89 4.11 8.53
C GLN A 569 -8.67 3.01 9.27
N ALA A 570 -8.21 1.75 9.16
CA ALA A 570 -8.82 0.58 9.81
C ALA A 570 -10.32 0.37 9.54
N ASN A 571 -10.89 0.95 8.48
CA ASN A 571 -12.33 0.97 8.23
C ASN A 571 -12.65 0.35 6.85
N SER A 572 -13.55 -0.65 6.82
CA SER A 572 -14.01 -1.37 5.63
C SER A 572 -15.11 -0.66 4.82
N ASP A 573 -15.76 0.37 5.36
CA ASP A 573 -16.73 1.21 4.65
C ASP A 573 -16.00 2.10 3.62
N TYR A 574 -15.66 1.53 2.47
CA TYR A 574 -14.98 2.23 1.38
C TYR A 574 -15.87 3.28 0.71
N GLY A 575 -17.20 3.14 0.82
CA GLY A 575 -18.18 4.09 0.30
C GLY A 575 -18.36 5.34 1.17
N ASN A 576 -17.74 5.40 2.35
CA ASN A 576 -17.95 6.47 3.32
C ASN A 576 -17.78 7.88 2.71
N SER A 577 -18.86 8.66 2.73
CA SER A 577 -18.93 9.97 2.07
C SER A 577 -17.94 11.01 2.60
N GLN A 578 -17.30 10.75 3.75
CA GLN A 578 -16.31 11.63 4.38
C GLN A 578 -14.85 11.35 3.97
N ARG A 579 -14.57 10.25 3.26
CA ARG A 579 -13.26 9.99 2.65
C ARG A 579 -13.00 11.01 1.54
N SER A 580 -11.79 11.60 1.51
CA SER A 580 -11.39 12.62 0.53
C SER A 580 -9.88 12.91 0.56
N PRO A 581 -9.20 13.11 -0.58
CA PRO A 581 -7.74 13.23 -0.69
C PRO A 581 -7.19 14.63 -0.36
N VAL A 582 -7.74 15.31 0.64
CA VAL A 582 -7.42 16.73 0.94
C VAL A 582 -5.93 16.96 1.21
N PHE A 583 -5.27 16.06 1.95
CA PHE A 583 -3.83 16.13 2.22
C PHE A 583 -3.00 15.72 1.00
N LEU A 584 -3.38 14.66 0.28
CA LEU A 584 -2.73 14.25 -0.98
C LEU A 584 -2.71 15.39 -2.00
N GLN A 585 -3.83 16.08 -2.19
CA GLN A 585 -3.94 17.23 -3.09
C GLN A 585 -3.01 18.39 -2.70
N TRP A 586 -2.73 18.57 -1.40
CA TRP A 586 -1.75 19.55 -0.94
C TRP A 586 -0.31 19.09 -1.19
N VAL A 587 0.01 17.82 -0.93
CA VAL A 587 1.35 17.28 -1.20
C VAL A 587 1.67 17.26 -2.70
N ASP A 588 0.71 16.94 -3.57
CA ASP A 588 0.83 17.09 -5.03
C ASP A 588 1.04 18.58 -5.38
N SER A 589 0.26 19.51 -4.80
CA SER A 589 0.51 20.95 -4.99
C SER A 589 1.92 21.37 -4.56
N VAL A 590 2.52 20.77 -3.53
CA VAL A 590 3.92 21.01 -3.13
C VAL A 590 4.90 20.39 -4.14
N TYR A 591 4.63 19.19 -4.65
CA TYR A 591 5.42 18.57 -5.73
C TYR A 591 5.45 19.46 -7.00
N GLN A 592 4.31 20.03 -7.42
CA GLN A 592 4.27 21.01 -8.52
C GLN A 592 5.17 22.23 -8.24
N CYS A 593 5.31 22.66 -6.97
CA CYS A 593 6.19 23.78 -6.61
C CYS A 593 7.68 23.38 -6.60
N ILE A 594 8.04 22.16 -6.17
CA ILE A 594 9.42 21.64 -6.26
C ILE A 594 9.89 21.59 -7.72
N LEU A 595 9.03 21.17 -8.65
CA LEU A 595 9.36 21.11 -10.07
C LEU A 595 9.68 22.49 -10.67
N GLN A 596 9.03 23.54 -10.18
CA GLN A 596 9.22 24.92 -10.68
C GLN A 596 10.41 25.64 -10.03
N ASP A 597 10.79 25.29 -8.79
CA ASP A 597 12.05 25.71 -8.17
C ASP A 597 12.79 24.54 -7.50
N PRO A 598 13.55 23.76 -8.29
CA PRO A 598 14.31 22.60 -7.80
C PRO A 598 15.43 22.93 -6.78
N THR A 599 15.62 24.21 -6.43
CA THR A 599 16.60 24.66 -5.44
C THR A 599 15.97 25.19 -4.15
N ALA A 600 14.67 25.47 -4.13
CA ALA A 600 14.00 26.13 -3.01
C ALA A 600 13.74 25.26 -1.79
N TYR A 601 13.75 23.93 -1.94
CA TYR A 601 13.30 22.97 -0.95
C TYR A 601 14.45 22.03 -0.57
N GLU A 602 14.64 21.82 0.73
CA GLU A 602 15.65 20.90 1.27
C GLU A 602 15.23 19.43 1.13
N PHE A 603 13.93 19.17 1.09
CA PHE A 603 13.38 17.86 0.79
C PHE A 603 13.27 17.61 -0.71
N ASN A 604 13.43 16.34 -1.09
CA ASN A 604 13.26 15.84 -2.45
C ASN A 604 11.89 15.15 -2.66
N GLU A 605 11.67 14.62 -3.86
CA GLU A 605 10.42 13.91 -4.21
C GLU A 605 10.16 12.67 -3.34
N ASN A 606 11.20 11.90 -3.00
CA ASN A 606 11.08 10.67 -2.21
C ASN A 606 10.50 10.94 -0.82
N PHE A 607 10.78 12.11 -0.23
CA PHE A 607 10.19 12.53 1.04
C PHE A 607 8.67 12.70 0.94
N LEU A 608 8.18 13.36 -0.12
CA LEU A 608 6.75 13.53 -0.34
C LEU A 608 6.05 12.20 -0.63
N ILE A 609 6.68 11.32 -1.42
CA ILE A 609 6.18 9.96 -1.67
C ILE A 609 6.13 9.15 -0.36
N PHE A 610 7.19 9.18 0.45
CA PHE A 610 7.28 8.44 1.71
C PHE A 610 6.25 8.93 2.74
N ILE A 611 5.95 10.23 2.78
CA ILE A 611 4.84 10.81 3.54
C ILE A 611 3.50 10.24 3.08
N LEU A 612 3.24 10.17 1.77
CA LEU A 612 1.97 9.69 1.22
C LEU A 612 1.77 8.17 1.35
N GLU A 613 2.84 7.38 1.26
CA GLU A 613 2.78 5.94 1.56
C GLU A 613 2.45 5.71 3.04
N ASN A 614 3.07 6.48 3.94
CA ASN A 614 2.87 6.34 5.39
C ASN A 614 1.64 7.07 5.94
N LEU A 615 0.98 7.90 5.12
CA LEU A 615 -0.41 8.34 5.32
C LEU A 615 -1.37 7.13 5.42
N PHE A 616 -1.07 6.08 4.65
CA PHE A 616 -1.91 4.89 4.53
C PHE A 616 -1.36 3.66 5.26
N SER A 617 -0.03 3.52 5.41
CA SER A 617 0.62 2.28 5.85
C SER A 617 0.14 1.72 7.20
N LEU A 618 -0.28 2.59 8.13
CA LEU A 618 -0.47 2.27 9.55
C LEU A 618 0.80 1.71 10.22
N ARG A 619 1.99 2.05 9.72
CA ARG A 619 3.30 1.76 10.36
C ARG A 619 3.63 2.74 11.49
N PHE A 620 3.26 4.00 11.31
CA PHE A 620 3.59 5.10 12.21
C PHE A 620 2.34 5.71 12.85
N GLY A 621 2.51 6.40 13.98
CA GLY A 621 1.43 7.10 14.68
C GLY A 621 1.03 8.44 14.05
N THR A 622 1.95 9.10 13.34
CA THR A 622 1.89 10.51 12.94
C THR A 622 0.60 10.95 12.27
N PHE A 623 -0.03 10.11 11.45
CA PHE A 623 -1.28 10.45 10.76
C PHE A 623 -2.56 9.83 11.38
N LEU A 624 -2.49 9.23 12.56
CA LEU A 624 -3.67 8.61 13.20
C LEU A 624 -4.63 9.63 13.84
N PHE A 625 -5.88 9.20 14.05
CA PHE A 625 -6.94 9.98 14.72
C PHE A 625 -7.33 11.29 13.99
N ASN A 626 -8.17 12.12 14.60
CA ASN A 626 -8.78 13.30 13.95
C ASN A 626 -8.37 14.66 14.54
N ASN A 627 -7.76 14.69 15.73
CA ASN A 627 -7.30 15.91 16.39
C ASN A 627 -6.31 15.58 17.54
N ILE A 628 -5.62 16.61 18.02
CA ILE A 628 -4.61 16.49 19.08
C ILE A 628 -5.17 16.07 20.45
N GLN A 629 -6.43 16.39 20.79
CA GLN A 629 -7.08 15.91 22.02
C GLN A 629 -7.24 14.38 21.99
N GLU A 630 -7.70 13.83 20.86
CA GLU A 630 -7.86 12.39 20.65
C GLU A 630 -6.51 11.67 20.75
N ARG A 631 -5.48 12.18 20.06
CA ARG A 631 -4.11 11.66 20.09
C ARG A 631 -3.53 11.61 21.52
N GLN A 632 -3.71 12.67 22.29
CA GLN A 632 -3.27 12.74 23.69
C GLN A 632 -4.07 11.78 24.60
N LYS A 633 -5.40 11.69 24.42
CA LYS A 633 -6.25 10.75 25.18
C LYS A 633 -5.85 9.28 24.95
N ARG A 634 -5.45 8.95 23.71
CA ARG A 634 -4.92 7.62 23.31
C ARG A 634 -3.42 7.44 23.62
N LYS A 635 -2.76 8.46 24.19
CA LYS A 635 -1.31 8.49 24.53
C LYS A 635 -0.43 8.06 23.35
N LEU A 636 -0.76 8.54 22.15
CA LEU A 636 -0.20 8.11 20.87
C LEU A 636 1.34 7.99 20.86
N SER A 637 2.04 9.02 21.32
CA SER A 637 3.52 9.06 21.36
C SER A 637 4.16 8.04 22.29
N LYS A 638 3.45 7.56 23.32
CA LYS A 638 3.95 6.48 24.17
C LYS A 638 3.90 5.13 23.44
N TYR A 639 2.83 4.87 22.71
CA TYR A 639 2.52 3.54 22.18
C TYR A 639 2.90 3.31 20.72
N THR A 640 3.09 4.37 19.93
CA THR A 640 3.43 4.29 18.50
C THR A 640 4.76 5.01 18.20
N TYR A 641 5.35 4.77 17.03
CA TYR A 641 6.57 5.43 16.55
C TYR A 641 6.22 6.61 15.64
N SER A 642 6.97 7.72 15.68
CA SER A 642 6.74 8.85 14.78
C SER A 642 7.38 8.60 13.41
N LEU A 643 6.72 9.06 12.35
CA LEU A 643 7.25 9.07 10.97
C LEU A 643 8.55 9.88 10.90
N TRP A 644 8.55 11.04 11.58
CA TRP A 644 9.67 11.98 11.63
C TRP A 644 10.92 11.39 12.29
N THR A 645 10.76 10.44 13.22
CA THR A 645 11.90 9.72 13.82
C THR A 645 12.58 8.80 12.79
N TYR A 646 11.83 8.21 11.85
CA TYR A 646 12.44 7.49 10.71
C TYR A 646 13.07 8.45 9.71
N VAL A 647 12.39 9.55 9.34
CA VAL A 647 12.91 10.54 8.39
C VAL A 647 14.26 11.08 8.85
N ASN A 648 14.32 11.59 10.09
CA ASN A 648 15.52 12.24 10.62
C ASN A 648 16.65 11.27 11.02
N GLN A 649 16.39 9.95 11.01
CA GLN A 649 17.44 8.93 11.06
C GLN A 649 18.01 8.62 9.66
N ASN A 650 17.26 8.90 8.58
CA ASN A 650 17.56 8.52 7.21
C ASN A 650 17.60 9.74 6.26
N THR A 651 17.86 10.94 6.78
CA THR A 651 17.73 12.24 6.09
C THR A 651 18.42 12.29 4.73
N LYS A 652 19.49 11.52 4.53
CA LYS A 652 20.22 11.37 3.26
C LYS A 652 19.36 10.86 2.10
N GLU A 653 18.33 10.05 2.36
CA GLU A 653 17.36 9.57 1.35
C GLU A 653 16.41 10.70 0.91
N PHE A 654 16.14 11.63 1.81
CA PHE A 654 15.12 12.68 1.71
C PHE A 654 15.67 14.05 1.31
N THR A 655 17.00 14.25 1.40
CA THR A 655 17.66 15.53 1.09
C THR A 655 17.74 15.80 -0.42
N ASN A 656 17.41 17.01 -0.82
CA ASN A 656 17.71 17.60 -2.12
C ASN A 656 19.12 18.21 -2.10
N LYS A 657 20.07 17.58 -2.80
CA LYS A 657 21.47 18.04 -2.90
C LYS A 657 21.63 19.41 -3.57
N ASN A 658 20.61 19.90 -4.28
CA ASN A 658 20.61 21.19 -4.96
C ASN A 658 19.97 22.32 -4.13
N TYR A 659 19.61 22.05 -2.87
CA TYR A 659 18.98 23.04 -1.99
C TYR A 659 19.84 24.28 -1.79
N ARG A 660 19.20 25.45 -1.90
CA ARG A 660 19.76 26.76 -1.61
C ARG A 660 18.72 27.57 -0.83
N LYS A 661 19.06 28.00 0.38
CA LYS A 661 18.14 28.74 1.27
C LYS A 661 17.80 30.14 0.69
N ARG A 662 16.73 30.22 -0.11
CA ARG A 662 16.18 31.47 -0.65
C ARG A 662 15.39 32.20 0.43
N LEU A 663 15.90 33.33 0.94
CA LEU A 663 15.27 34.08 2.04
C LEU A 663 14.00 34.85 1.62
N THR A 664 13.83 35.16 0.34
CA THR A 664 12.61 35.77 -0.21
C THR A 664 11.46 34.75 -0.28
N PRO A 665 10.20 35.21 -0.41
CA PRO A 665 9.11 34.34 -0.80
C PRO A 665 9.27 33.75 -2.20
N ILE A 666 8.39 32.80 -2.52
CA ILE A 666 8.28 32.15 -3.83
C ILE A 666 6.85 32.28 -4.32
N TYR A 667 6.66 32.56 -5.61
CA TYR A 667 5.36 32.65 -6.25
C TYR A 667 5.29 31.65 -7.42
N PRO A 668 4.89 30.39 -7.18
CA PRO A 668 4.78 29.39 -8.23
C PRO A 668 3.72 29.76 -9.28
N GLU A 669 3.99 29.38 -10.52
CA GLU A 669 3.04 29.50 -11.62
C GLU A 669 1.89 28.50 -11.44
N TYR A 670 0.67 29.02 -11.37
CA TYR A 670 -0.55 28.24 -11.18
C TYR A 670 -1.29 27.91 -12.48
N ALA A 671 -0.81 28.36 -13.64
CA ALA A 671 -1.40 28.04 -14.93
C ALA A 671 -1.27 26.53 -15.23
N ILE A 672 -2.39 25.86 -15.54
CA ILE A 672 -2.49 24.39 -15.67
C ILE A 672 -1.44 23.78 -16.63
N ARG A 673 -1.05 24.51 -17.68
CA ARG A 673 0.04 24.13 -18.62
C ARG A 673 1.42 23.91 -17.97
N ASN A 674 1.61 24.40 -16.75
CA ASN A 674 2.86 24.32 -15.99
C ASN A 674 2.81 23.23 -14.89
N PHE A 675 1.75 22.40 -14.86
CA PHE A 675 1.64 21.25 -13.97
C PHE A 675 2.02 19.96 -14.69
N ILE A 676 2.81 19.12 -14.03
CA ILE A 676 3.25 17.82 -14.54
C ILE A 676 2.55 16.72 -13.76
N PHE A 677 2.01 15.73 -14.46
CA PHE A 677 1.35 14.61 -13.82
C PHE A 677 2.37 13.78 -13.03
N TRP A 678 2.04 13.43 -11.78
CA TRP A 678 3.00 12.83 -10.87
C TRP A 678 3.13 11.31 -11.08
N ASP A 679 3.78 10.92 -12.18
CA ASP A 679 3.93 9.52 -12.61
C ASP A 679 4.48 8.61 -11.51
N ASN A 680 5.54 9.08 -10.84
CA ASN A 680 6.23 8.44 -9.73
C ASN A 680 5.36 8.19 -8.49
N TYR A 681 4.18 8.80 -8.39
CA TYR A 681 3.20 8.51 -7.35
C TYR A 681 1.97 7.76 -7.89
N TYR A 682 1.36 8.26 -8.97
CA TYR A 682 0.07 7.73 -9.45
C TYR A 682 0.17 6.45 -10.30
N ILE A 683 1.25 6.26 -11.08
CA ILE A 683 1.37 5.12 -12.01
C ILE A 683 2.68 4.31 -11.89
N LYS A 684 3.56 4.63 -10.92
CA LYS A 684 4.83 3.89 -10.71
C LYS A 684 4.69 2.37 -10.55
N HIS A 685 3.51 1.89 -10.14
CA HIS A 685 3.19 0.46 -9.95
C HIS A 685 2.54 -0.20 -11.17
N LEU A 686 2.31 0.56 -12.24
CA LEU A 686 1.59 0.11 -13.43
C LEU A 686 2.52 -0.09 -14.65
N ILE A 687 3.74 0.45 -14.60
CA ILE A 687 4.76 0.34 -15.65
C ILE A 687 5.85 -0.64 -15.19
N PRO A 688 5.90 -1.90 -15.69
CA PRO A 688 7.00 -2.81 -15.41
C PRO A 688 8.33 -2.22 -15.93
N HIS A 689 9.41 -2.49 -15.20
CA HIS A 689 10.68 -1.77 -15.32
C HIS A 689 11.37 -1.93 -16.70
N GLU A 690 11.01 -2.97 -17.46
CA GLU A 690 11.53 -3.23 -18.81
C GLU A 690 10.97 -2.26 -19.86
N LEU A 691 9.72 -1.82 -19.72
CA LEU A 691 9.13 -0.81 -20.61
C LEU A 691 9.79 0.57 -20.44
N LYS A 692 10.42 0.83 -19.28
CA LYS A 692 11.26 2.02 -19.07
C LYS A 692 12.61 1.93 -19.81
N LYS A 693 13.12 0.72 -20.09
CA LYS A 693 14.31 0.51 -20.94
C LYS A 693 13.96 0.52 -22.43
N LYS A 694 12.95 -0.24 -22.87
CA LYS A 694 12.64 -0.41 -24.31
C LYS A 694 12.17 0.85 -25.05
N LYS A 695 11.94 1.99 -24.37
CA LYS A 695 11.76 3.29 -25.04
C LYS A 695 13.01 3.82 -25.79
N SER A 696 14.18 3.17 -25.67
CA SER A 696 15.41 3.57 -26.38
C SER A 696 15.72 2.79 -27.68
N SER A 697 14.97 1.74 -28.03
CA SER A 697 15.26 0.87 -29.18
C SER A 697 13.98 0.54 -29.97
N ARG A 698 13.99 0.74 -31.30
CA ARG A 698 12.80 0.63 -32.16
C ARG A 698 12.77 -0.66 -33.02
N GLN A 699 11.54 -1.06 -33.34
CA GLN A 699 11.10 -1.79 -34.53
C GLN A 699 11.46 -3.27 -34.77
N LEU A 700 12.50 -3.86 -34.18
CA LEU A 700 12.89 -5.26 -34.50
C LEU A 700 12.53 -6.31 -33.43
N ASP A 701 12.17 -5.89 -32.21
CA ASP A 701 11.90 -6.81 -31.08
C ASP A 701 10.55 -7.54 -31.15
N GLN A 702 9.62 -7.13 -32.02
CA GLN A 702 8.20 -7.40 -31.81
C GLN A 702 7.77 -8.79 -32.29
N ASP A 703 8.14 -9.17 -33.51
CA ASP A 703 7.75 -10.45 -34.11
C ASP A 703 8.47 -11.64 -33.42
N PHE A 704 9.73 -11.45 -33.03
CA PHE A 704 10.50 -12.45 -32.29
C PHE A 704 9.89 -12.71 -30.90
N PHE A 705 9.44 -11.65 -30.22
CA PHE A 705 8.78 -11.74 -28.92
C PHE A 705 7.43 -12.49 -29.00
N GLU A 706 6.67 -12.34 -30.09
CA GLU A 706 5.41 -13.09 -30.27
C GLU A 706 5.66 -14.58 -30.54
N ILE A 707 6.64 -14.94 -31.38
CA ILE A 707 7.04 -16.34 -31.64
C ILE A 707 7.58 -17.02 -30.36
N GLU A 708 8.39 -16.30 -29.57
CA GLU A 708 8.91 -16.80 -28.30
C GLU A 708 7.78 -16.98 -27.26
N LEU A 709 6.79 -16.08 -27.23
CA LEU A 709 5.58 -16.23 -26.41
C LEU A 709 4.75 -17.44 -26.81
N GLU A 710 4.46 -17.65 -28.09
CA GLU A 710 3.67 -18.80 -28.54
C GLU A 710 4.37 -20.13 -28.24
N THR A 711 5.69 -20.19 -28.44
CA THR A 711 6.51 -21.36 -28.12
C THR A 711 6.47 -21.66 -26.62
N TYR A 712 6.58 -20.65 -25.77
CA TYR A 712 6.49 -20.79 -24.32
C TYR A 712 5.07 -21.12 -23.82
N GLU A 713 4.03 -20.51 -24.41
CA GLU A 713 2.62 -20.85 -24.12
C GLU A 713 2.33 -22.32 -24.50
N ARG A 714 2.88 -22.84 -25.61
CA ARG A 714 2.71 -24.25 -26.02
C ARG A 714 3.38 -25.22 -25.05
N LEU A 715 4.66 -25.04 -24.75
CA LEU A 715 5.42 -25.88 -23.82
C LEU A 715 4.81 -25.88 -22.40
N ARG A 716 4.35 -24.72 -21.93
CA ARG A 716 3.65 -24.60 -20.64
C ARG A 716 2.31 -25.34 -20.61
N ASN A 717 1.58 -25.38 -21.74
CA ASN A 717 0.33 -26.15 -21.83
C ASN A 717 0.60 -27.67 -21.83
N GLU A 718 1.63 -28.12 -22.57
CA GLU A 718 2.10 -29.51 -22.54
C GLU A 718 2.46 -29.95 -21.11
N GLU A 719 3.23 -29.14 -20.36
CA GLU A 719 3.55 -29.40 -18.95
C GLU A 719 2.31 -29.41 -18.03
N TYR A 720 1.34 -28.52 -18.26
CA TYR A 720 0.11 -28.45 -17.47
C TYR A 720 -0.82 -29.66 -17.63
N GLU A 721 -0.77 -30.37 -18.76
CA GLU A 721 -1.46 -31.65 -18.93
C GLU A 721 -0.65 -32.81 -18.33
N LEU A 722 0.68 -32.82 -18.48
CA LEU A 722 1.56 -33.82 -17.84
C LEU A 722 1.43 -33.83 -16.31
N ILE A 723 1.35 -32.65 -15.68
CA ILE A 723 1.10 -32.52 -14.23
C ILE A 723 -0.31 -33.04 -13.87
N ARG A 724 -1.31 -32.81 -14.73
CA ARG A 724 -2.70 -33.25 -14.51
C ARG A 724 -2.84 -34.77 -14.57
N GLU A 725 -2.21 -35.39 -15.56
CA GLU A 725 -2.24 -36.84 -15.72
C GLU A 725 -1.38 -37.53 -14.67
N ARG A 726 -0.27 -36.92 -14.23
CA ARG A 726 0.46 -37.36 -13.03
C ARG A 726 -0.43 -37.38 -11.79
N GLU A 727 -1.16 -36.28 -11.48
CA GLU A 727 -2.09 -36.28 -10.35
C GLU A 727 -3.20 -37.34 -10.49
N ARG A 728 -3.62 -37.66 -11.72
CA ARG A 728 -4.63 -38.71 -11.98
C ARG A 728 -4.05 -40.09 -11.66
N LEU A 729 -2.86 -40.40 -12.17
CA LEU A 729 -2.16 -41.66 -11.92
C LEU A 729 -1.87 -41.86 -10.42
N GLU A 730 -1.42 -40.83 -9.71
CA GLU A 730 -1.27 -40.86 -8.24
C GLU A 730 -2.61 -41.16 -7.52
N ARG A 731 -3.74 -40.63 -8.03
CA ARG A 731 -5.11 -40.90 -7.54
C ARG A 731 -5.70 -42.25 -7.95
N GLU A 732 -5.13 -42.94 -8.93
CA GLU A 732 -5.51 -44.30 -9.33
C GLU A 732 -4.65 -45.34 -8.60
N LEU A 733 -3.36 -45.05 -8.38
CA LEU A 733 -2.45 -45.84 -7.55
C LEU A 733 -2.94 -45.96 -6.09
N ASP A 734 -3.36 -44.86 -5.47
CA ASP A 734 -3.97 -44.86 -4.12
C ASP A 734 -5.24 -45.73 -4.04
N ARG A 735 -6.05 -45.76 -5.10
CA ARG A 735 -7.23 -46.65 -5.20
C ARG A 735 -6.80 -48.12 -5.31
N TYR A 736 -5.79 -48.42 -6.13
CA TYR A 736 -5.23 -49.77 -6.25
C TYR A 736 -4.63 -50.27 -4.94
N GLU A 737 -3.86 -49.46 -4.22
CA GLU A 737 -3.35 -49.80 -2.88
C GLU A 737 -4.46 -50.13 -1.88
N LYS A 738 -5.54 -49.33 -1.88
CA LYS A 738 -6.70 -49.55 -1.01
C LYS A 738 -7.42 -50.86 -1.38
N ARG A 739 -7.62 -51.16 -2.67
CA ARG A 739 -8.22 -52.43 -3.13
C ARG A 739 -7.31 -53.63 -2.82
N LYS A 740 -5.98 -53.50 -2.97
CA LYS A 740 -4.97 -54.51 -2.59
C LYS A 740 -4.96 -54.80 -1.08
N LYS A 741 -5.07 -53.77 -0.24
CA LYS A 741 -5.22 -53.91 1.23
C LYS A 741 -6.55 -54.58 1.60
N GLN A 742 -7.65 -54.29 0.90
CA GLN A 742 -8.94 -54.96 1.08
C GLN A 742 -8.91 -56.44 0.67
N LEU A 743 -8.31 -56.79 -0.48
CA LEU A 743 -8.16 -58.19 -0.90
C LEU A 743 -7.32 -59.00 0.08
N LYS A 744 -6.14 -58.50 0.51
CA LYS A 744 -5.34 -59.19 1.52
C LYS A 744 -6.11 -59.42 2.83
N LYS A 745 -6.97 -58.47 3.24
CA LYS A 745 -7.84 -58.63 4.42
C LYS A 745 -8.97 -59.66 4.20
N LYS A 746 -9.57 -59.76 3.01
CA LYS A 746 -10.51 -60.85 2.64
C LYS A 746 -9.80 -62.22 2.69
N ILE A 747 -8.62 -62.34 2.10
CA ILE A 747 -7.86 -63.59 2.05
C ILE A 747 -7.46 -64.05 3.46
N SER A 748 -6.99 -63.15 4.33
CA SER A 748 -6.70 -63.51 5.74
C SER A 748 -7.95 -63.93 6.51
N LEU A 749 -9.10 -63.29 6.27
CA LEU A 749 -10.38 -63.70 6.87
C LEU A 749 -10.85 -65.09 6.37
N ASN A 750 -10.62 -65.42 5.10
CA ASN A 750 -10.96 -66.72 4.54
C ASN A 750 -10.00 -67.83 5.00
N LYS A 751 -8.69 -67.57 5.09
CA LYS A 751 -7.72 -68.52 5.66
C LYS A 751 -7.99 -68.73 7.17
N ALA A 752 -8.41 -67.70 7.92
CA ALA A 752 -8.91 -67.85 9.30
C ALA A 752 -10.20 -68.70 9.39
N LYS A 753 -11.20 -68.48 8.53
CA LYS A 753 -12.44 -69.29 8.48
C LYS A 753 -12.23 -70.75 8.05
N LYS A 754 -11.19 -71.06 7.27
CA LYS A 754 -10.77 -72.45 7.01
C LYS A 754 -10.16 -73.09 8.26
N ASN A 755 -9.35 -72.34 9.00
CA ASN A 755 -8.70 -72.84 10.23
C ASN A 755 -9.62 -72.91 11.46
N SER A 756 -10.83 -72.31 11.40
CA SER A 756 -11.89 -72.50 12.41
C SER A 756 -12.97 -73.51 11.96
N LYS A 757 -12.65 -74.35 10.97
CA LYS A 757 -13.46 -75.49 10.48
C LYS A 757 -12.66 -76.80 10.41
N LYS A 758 -11.41 -76.76 10.91
CA LYS A 758 -10.67 -77.90 11.45
C LYS A 758 -10.67 -77.76 12.97
#